data_AF-A0A820UI86-F1
#
_entry.id   AF-A0A820UI86-F1
#
_cell.length_a   1.000
_cell.length_b   1.000
_cell.length_c   1.000
_cell.angle_alpha   90.00
_cell.angle_beta   90.00
_cell.angle_gamma   90.00
#
_symmetry.space_group_name_H-M   'P 1'
#
loop_
_entity.id
_entity.type
_entity.pdbx_description
1 polymer ?
#
loop_
_entity_poly.entity_id
_entity_poly.type
_entity_poly.pdbx_seq_one_letter_code
_entity_poly.pdbx_strand_id
1 'polypeptide(L)'
;TGNQPTTKLEFSTPVRSLTPDLYSRVPSSIKRSRITPALASSSLYETPPPPAPLSSSGSTIDSAERALEIALLLKEHPDCTCVLVTLIQEYQSRFQKPLHVSELYTMKHVIDIQDYGGNRVARLLPAFRLRFDENNIQAHLEQPYCIIHCSKNFIVNPDLDLPFVQILFSSFADNVRQLLTQHNGSMPLASFSQCYNYSFEPLYDHNEGVPLEHYISCIKDIQIVTGQGVIKKVQFSNTPGVSFMPTPFDTSNMHVDMCAEVQQRLQQFSREVLDLLKNQGFHCRLPVSKFVSAYHQYFSRQCRVADYGFSKIIDLLLAIPKSVQILGDGNKRIMTITHRCQMKRFTNDIIRILKNKPQRSMSISEIPIEYEIAYKKPFYVADFGMCYLEDLVNEVKDNKELVVEADKDIIKLYRKERTDLEIYATRNFEKDVIDMLRILPDFSIPFQKFIPSYHHHFGYQCKVQTYGFSRLIDLLEELSYVVKINEDKNGEKIVQLTPSMMAHAILLNIEQLVRKSHGPLRLQDLQAQYLQVYRNELNPEDFGVASIEALLLTMTDKLDFHYTETDIILVIREPNPATIQLAKNVVLTLMLSQCQLSFWQLKQDMLVRFKQDVTLNMCRNELQDYVEVIDQTVRLTPPMCFAYNVVLLLSPCDGRMAYDDFIIEYQRRTGSTHLLYPTDYGFPTMPRLFDATQLVAQVRGRRNFKIIILNPEFRRTLRDY
;
A
#
# COMPACT_ATOMS: atom_id res chain seq x y z
N THR A 1 15.97 60.69 -33.22
CA THR A 1 17.03 59.68 -32.96
C THR A 1 17.51 59.87 -31.52
N GLY A 2 17.08 59.01 -30.60
CA GLY A 2 17.34 59.11 -29.15
C GLY A 2 16.43 58.14 -28.37
N ASN A 3 16.49 58.03 -27.05
CA ASN A 3 17.42 58.67 -26.09
C ASN A 3 17.39 57.88 -24.75
N GLN A 4 18.54 57.63 -24.11
CA GLN A 4 18.69 57.28 -22.67
C GLN A 4 18.06 55.94 -22.12
N PRO A 5 18.31 55.51 -20.85
CA PRO A 5 19.63 55.34 -20.20
C PRO A 5 19.77 54.14 -19.19
N THR A 6 21.02 53.90 -18.75
CA THR A 6 21.50 53.45 -17.40
C THR A 6 20.73 52.49 -16.47
N THR A 7 21.48 51.53 -15.88
CA THR A 7 21.11 50.78 -14.66
C THR A 7 22.26 50.78 -13.62
N LYS A 8 21.98 51.15 -12.36
CA LYS A 8 22.87 50.93 -11.18
C LYS A 8 22.08 50.92 -9.84
N LEU A 9 22.30 49.85 -9.07
CA LEU A 9 22.39 49.70 -7.60
C LEU A 9 21.30 50.24 -6.63
N GLU A 10 20.84 49.31 -5.77
CA GLU A 10 20.53 49.40 -4.32
C GLU A 10 19.63 50.52 -3.75
N PHE A 11 18.53 50.15 -3.05
CA PHE A 11 18.49 50.00 -1.56
C PHE A 11 17.09 49.69 -0.99
N SER A 12 17.03 48.79 0.00
CA SER A 12 16.15 48.73 1.20
C SER A 12 14.61 48.99 1.18
N THR A 13 13.86 48.01 1.75
CA THR A 13 12.72 48.16 2.71
C THR A 13 11.37 48.73 2.19
N PRO A 14 10.22 48.61 2.93
CA PRO A 14 10.01 48.11 4.30
C PRO A 14 8.87 47.08 4.52
N VAL A 15 8.82 46.53 5.73
CA VAL A 15 7.67 45.80 6.31
C VAL A 15 6.85 46.75 7.18
N ARG A 16 5.55 46.91 6.89
CA ARG A 16 4.46 47.42 7.77
C ARG A 16 3.11 46.98 7.16
N SER A 17 2.35 46.08 7.77
CA SER A 17 1.43 46.26 8.92
C SER A 17 0.18 47.12 8.60
N LEU A 18 -1.00 46.49 8.61
CA LEU A 18 -2.28 47.03 9.10
C LEU A 18 -3.31 45.90 9.24
N THR A 19 -4.06 45.89 10.34
CA THR A 19 -5.16 44.95 10.66
C THR A 19 -6.51 45.49 10.16
N PRO A 20 -7.64 44.76 10.33
CA PRO A 20 -8.40 44.88 11.59
C PRO A 20 -8.98 43.55 12.15
N ASP A 21 -9.48 43.65 13.39
CA ASP A 21 -10.14 42.64 14.24
C ASP A 21 -11.46 42.09 13.62
N LEU A 22 -12.18 41.06 14.10
CA LEU A 22 -12.58 40.56 15.44
C LEU A 22 -12.83 39.03 15.34
N TYR A 23 -13.13 38.19 16.35
CA TYR A 23 -13.31 38.26 17.83
C TYR A 23 -12.80 36.88 18.39
N SER A 24 -12.66 36.56 19.68
CA SER A 24 -13.56 36.67 20.85
C SER A 24 -12.73 36.47 22.15
N ARG A 25 -13.24 36.94 23.30
CA ARG A 25 -12.55 36.93 24.61
C ARG A 25 -13.22 36.00 25.62
N VAL A 26 -12.43 35.34 26.47
CA VAL A 26 -12.78 35.08 27.89
C VAL A 26 -11.52 35.34 28.75
N PRO A 27 -11.58 36.12 29.85
CA PRO A 27 -10.38 36.60 30.53
C PRO A 27 -10.01 35.82 31.80
N SER A 28 -8.73 35.89 32.19
CA SER A 28 -8.21 35.49 33.50
C SER A 28 -7.69 36.71 34.28
N SER A 29 -8.08 36.82 35.57
CA SER A 29 -7.71 37.87 36.56
C SER A 29 -8.61 37.72 37.81
N ILE A 30 -8.23 37.98 39.08
CA ILE A 30 -6.98 38.50 39.68
C ILE A 30 -6.95 38.29 41.22
N LYS A 31 -5.74 38.23 41.82
CA LYS A 31 -5.33 38.52 43.24
C LYS A 31 -5.98 37.87 44.49
N ARG A 32 -5.09 37.21 45.26
CA ARG A 32 -4.75 37.39 46.71
C ARG A 32 -5.81 37.99 47.68
N SER A 33 -6.02 37.28 48.79
CA SER A 33 -6.18 37.87 50.13
C SER A 33 -5.59 36.96 51.24
N ARG A 34 -5.14 37.56 52.35
CA ARG A 34 -4.76 36.89 53.61
C ARG A 34 -5.87 37.15 54.63
N ILE A 35 -6.33 36.14 55.36
CA ILE A 35 -6.96 36.28 56.69
C ILE A 35 -6.50 35.11 57.57
N THR A 36 -6.20 35.37 58.84
CA THR A 36 -5.75 34.40 59.86
C THR A 36 -6.85 34.20 60.94
N PRO A 37 -6.62 33.53 62.09
CA PRO A 37 -7.22 32.22 62.37
C PRO A 37 -8.30 32.25 63.46
N ALA A 38 -8.95 31.10 63.70
CA ALA A 38 -9.79 30.87 64.89
C ALA A 38 -9.36 29.58 65.61
N LEU A 39 -9.26 29.63 66.94
CA LEU A 39 -8.82 28.52 67.79
C LEU A 39 -9.99 27.60 68.18
N ALA A 40 -9.69 26.31 68.35
CA ALA A 40 -10.33 25.47 69.36
C ALA A 40 -9.31 24.44 69.91
N SER A 41 -9.06 24.50 71.22
CA SER A 41 -8.43 23.50 72.10
C SER A 41 -9.25 22.19 72.17
N SER A 42 -8.82 21.02 72.62
CA SER A 42 -7.56 20.38 73.12
C SER A 42 -7.79 18.85 72.98
N SER A 43 -6.83 17.92 73.04
CA SER A 43 -5.91 17.64 74.16
C SER A 43 -4.77 16.67 73.78
N LEU A 44 -3.75 16.66 74.65
CA LEU A 44 -2.52 15.88 74.62
C LEU A 44 -2.75 14.35 74.52
N TYR A 45 -1.94 13.69 73.68
CA TYR A 45 -1.10 12.55 74.08
C TYR A 45 0.07 12.43 73.07
N GLU A 46 1.30 12.65 73.54
CA GLU A 46 2.50 12.49 72.70
C GLU A 46 2.86 11.01 72.52
N THR A 47 3.08 10.62 71.27
CA THR A 47 3.80 9.38 70.89
C THR A 47 4.77 9.73 69.76
N PRO A 48 5.97 9.12 69.71
CA PRO A 48 7.01 9.55 68.80
C PRO A 48 6.66 9.25 67.33
N PRO A 49 7.11 10.08 66.36
CA PRO A 49 6.81 9.85 64.96
C PRO A 49 7.50 8.58 64.44
N PRO A 50 6.86 7.83 63.52
CA PRO A 50 7.50 6.70 62.86
C PRO A 50 8.69 7.19 61.99
N PRO A 51 9.72 6.35 61.78
CA PRO A 51 10.85 6.71 60.93
C PRO A 51 10.39 6.97 59.49
N ALA A 52 10.93 8.01 58.88
CA ALA A 52 10.62 8.37 57.49
C ALA A 52 11.00 7.24 56.51
N PRO A 53 10.24 7.05 55.41
CA PRO A 53 10.57 6.04 54.42
C PRO A 53 11.92 6.35 53.76
N LEU A 54 12.81 5.34 53.74
CA LEU A 54 14.14 5.42 53.15
C LEU A 54 14.06 5.61 51.63
N SER A 55 14.35 6.82 51.16
CA SER A 55 14.55 7.13 49.75
C SER A 55 16.01 6.91 49.35
N SER A 56 16.33 5.72 48.84
CA SER A 56 17.64 5.43 48.24
C SER A 56 17.58 4.31 47.20
N SER A 57 18.10 4.59 45.99
CA SER A 57 18.70 3.66 45.02
C SER A 57 18.24 2.20 44.98
N GLY A 58 17.75 1.74 43.82
CA GLY A 58 17.14 0.42 43.57
C GLY A 58 17.97 -0.86 43.79
N SER A 59 19.09 -0.81 44.53
CA SER A 59 19.82 -1.99 45.01
C SER A 59 19.25 -2.58 46.31
N THR A 60 18.48 -1.80 47.08
CA THR A 60 17.90 -2.25 48.37
C THR A 60 16.66 -3.12 48.19
N ILE A 61 15.83 -2.81 47.18
CA ILE A 61 14.57 -3.49 46.90
C ILE A 61 14.80 -4.97 46.51
N ASP A 62 15.73 -5.23 45.59
CA ASP A 62 16.13 -6.60 45.17
C ASP A 62 16.58 -7.44 46.38
N SER A 63 17.34 -6.85 47.32
CA SER A 63 17.76 -7.59 48.53
C SER A 63 16.60 -7.98 49.46
N ALA A 64 15.53 -7.17 49.51
CA ALA A 64 14.34 -7.44 50.30
C ALA A 64 13.40 -8.44 49.61
N GLU A 65 13.32 -8.42 48.28
CA GLU A 65 12.58 -9.38 47.47
C GLU A 65 13.19 -10.78 47.61
N ARG A 66 14.51 -10.92 47.40
CA ARG A 66 15.24 -12.20 47.58
C ARG A 66 15.09 -12.77 48.99
N ALA A 67 15.08 -11.92 50.01
CA ALA A 67 14.82 -12.33 51.38
C ALA A 67 13.45 -13.02 51.56
N LEU A 68 12.41 -12.52 50.87
CA LEU A 68 11.07 -13.10 50.91
C LEU A 68 10.98 -14.40 50.09
N GLU A 69 11.63 -14.45 48.93
CA GLU A 69 11.75 -15.65 48.09
C GLU A 69 12.44 -16.82 48.83
N ILE A 70 13.56 -16.55 49.50
CA ILE A 70 14.30 -17.53 50.30
C ILE A 70 13.49 -17.97 51.52
N ALA A 71 12.73 -17.06 52.13
CA ALA A 71 11.84 -17.39 53.25
C ALA A 71 10.68 -18.31 52.83
N LEU A 72 10.12 -18.14 51.62
CA LEU A 72 9.13 -19.09 51.06
C LEU A 72 9.72 -20.49 50.90
N LEU A 73 10.88 -20.62 50.24
CA LEU A 73 11.54 -21.92 50.05
C LEU A 73 11.81 -22.61 51.38
N LEU A 74 12.45 -21.90 52.32
CA LEU A 74 12.77 -22.48 53.62
C LEU A 74 11.52 -22.92 54.36
N LYS A 75 10.38 -22.24 54.23
CA LYS A 75 9.13 -22.62 54.93
C LYS A 75 8.46 -23.88 54.36
N GLU A 76 8.79 -24.29 53.14
CA GLU A 76 8.35 -25.57 52.57
C GLU A 76 9.13 -26.77 53.13
N HIS A 77 10.29 -26.54 53.76
CA HIS A 77 11.09 -27.58 54.42
C HIS A 77 10.73 -27.80 55.90
N PRO A 78 10.91 -29.02 56.44
CA PRO A 78 10.76 -29.29 57.87
C PRO A 78 11.67 -28.38 58.72
N ASP A 79 11.13 -27.96 59.88
CA ASP A 79 11.73 -27.00 60.82
C ASP A 79 12.16 -25.65 60.22
N CYS A 80 11.71 -25.35 59.01
CA CYS A 80 12.17 -24.25 58.17
C CYS A 80 13.70 -24.24 57.94
N THR A 81 14.27 -25.41 57.69
CA THR A 81 15.72 -25.63 57.48
C THR A 81 16.03 -26.30 56.17
N CYS A 82 17.07 -25.85 55.44
CA CYS A 82 17.54 -26.50 54.22
C CYS A 82 19.08 -26.43 54.11
N VAL A 83 19.70 -27.47 53.54
CA VAL A 83 21.15 -27.50 53.27
C VAL A 83 21.48 -26.44 52.22
N LEU A 84 22.56 -25.67 52.43
CA LEU A 84 22.90 -24.51 51.59
C LEU A 84 23.00 -24.82 50.09
N VAL A 85 23.54 -25.99 49.74
CA VAL A 85 23.65 -26.44 48.33
C VAL A 85 22.27 -26.69 47.73
N THR A 86 21.40 -27.39 48.46
CA THR A 86 20.02 -27.68 48.05
C THR A 86 19.19 -26.41 47.94
N LEU A 87 19.28 -25.49 48.91
CA LEU A 87 18.59 -24.20 48.88
C LEU A 87 18.99 -23.36 47.65
N ILE A 88 20.27 -23.35 47.28
CA ILE A 88 20.74 -22.65 46.08
C ILE A 88 20.19 -23.31 44.80
N GLN A 89 20.15 -24.64 44.73
CA GLN A 89 19.57 -25.37 43.60
C GLN A 89 18.06 -25.13 43.46
N GLU A 90 17.31 -25.20 44.56
CA GLU A 90 15.87 -24.93 44.60
C GLU A 90 15.55 -23.47 44.23
N TYR A 91 16.33 -22.51 44.73
CA TYR A 91 16.17 -21.10 44.39
C TYR A 91 16.45 -20.83 42.90
N GLN A 92 17.55 -21.37 42.36
CA GLN A 92 17.87 -21.23 40.94
C GLN A 92 16.80 -21.89 40.06
N SER A 93 16.29 -23.07 40.45
CA SER A 93 15.22 -23.79 39.75
C SER A 93 13.88 -23.02 39.77
N ARG A 94 13.49 -22.49 40.92
CA ARG A 94 12.19 -21.82 41.09
C ARG A 94 12.16 -20.40 40.53
N PHE A 95 13.16 -19.58 40.88
CA PHE A 95 13.14 -18.15 40.56
C PHE A 95 13.97 -17.79 39.33
N GLN A 96 14.72 -18.73 38.75
CA GLN A 96 15.59 -18.51 37.57
C GLN A 96 16.64 -17.38 37.78
N LYS A 97 16.88 -17.01 39.06
CA LYS A 97 17.84 -16.01 39.52
C LYS A 97 19.08 -16.73 40.09
N PRO A 98 20.32 -16.29 39.78
CA PRO A 98 21.52 -16.86 40.39
C PRO A 98 21.62 -16.43 41.86
N LEU A 99 21.80 -17.39 42.76
CA LEU A 99 22.02 -17.17 44.19
C LEU A 99 23.44 -17.60 44.58
N HIS A 100 24.22 -16.67 45.12
CA HIS A 100 25.58 -16.93 45.58
C HIS A 100 25.65 -17.09 47.11
N VAL A 101 26.51 -18.01 47.57
CA VAL A 101 26.75 -18.27 49.00
C VAL A 101 27.10 -16.99 49.77
N SER A 102 27.85 -16.07 49.15
CA SER A 102 28.21 -14.77 49.73
C SER A 102 27.01 -13.89 50.06
N GLU A 103 25.93 -13.94 49.26
CA GLU A 103 24.70 -13.17 49.49
C GLU A 103 23.93 -13.73 50.69
N LEU A 104 23.88 -15.06 50.83
CA LEU A 104 23.22 -15.70 51.97
C LEU A 104 23.88 -15.32 53.31
N TYR A 105 25.20 -15.10 53.33
CA TYR A 105 25.91 -14.60 54.50
C TYR A 105 25.65 -13.11 54.83
N THR A 106 25.07 -12.31 53.91
CA THR A 106 24.62 -10.94 54.22
C THR A 106 23.19 -10.89 54.78
N MET A 107 22.36 -11.90 54.50
CA MET A 107 20.95 -11.99 54.90
C MET A 107 20.71 -12.44 56.36
N LYS A 108 21.60 -12.03 57.28
CA LYS A 108 21.55 -12.39 58.73
C LYS A 108 20.31 -11.92 59.49
N HIS A 109 19.47 -11.09 58.86
CA HIS A 109 18.20 -10.61 59.40
C HIS A 109 17.00 -11.49 58.97
N VAL A 110 17.24 -12.47 58.10
CA VAL A 110 16.25 -13.40 57.54
C VAL A 110 16.59 -14.83 57.95
N ILE A 111 17.85 -15.23 57.75
CA ILE A 111 18.33 -16.59 57.94
C ILE A 111 19.52 -16.64 58.90
N ASP A 112 19.62 -17.75 59.63
CA ASP A 112 20.81 -18.16 60.37
C ASP A 112 21.48 -19.33 59.64
N ILE A 113 22.82 -19.38 59.62
CA ILE A 113 23.59 -20.39 58.90
C ILE A 113 24.48 -21.13 59.90
N GLN A 114 24.15 -22.40 60.15
CA GLN A 114 24.81 -23.25 61.14
C GLN A 114 25.56 -24.40 60.44
N ASP A 115 26.70 -24.81 60.98
CA ASP A 115 27.47 -25.95 60.46
C ASP A 115 27.13 -27.23 61.25
N TYR A 116 26.57 -28.22 60.57
CA TYR A 116 26.23 -29.51 61.12
C TYR A 116 27.02 -30.60 60.39
N GLY A 117 28.18 -30.96 60.96
CA GLY A 117 29.01 -32.06 60.47
C GLY A 117 29.62 -31.84 59.08
N GLY A 118 29.96 -30.59 58.73
CA GLY A 118 30.49 -30.22 57.42
C GLY A 118 29.42 -29.84 56.39
N ASN A 119 28.14 -30.09 56.70
CA ASN A 119 27.02 -29.56 55.93
C ASN A 119 26.54 -28.25 56.56
N ARG A 120 26.63 -27.15 55.80
CA ARG A 120 26.09 -25.87 56.23
C ARG A 120 24.59 -25.82 55.94
N VAL A 121 23.80 -25.52 56.96
CA VAL A 121 22.33 -25.50 56.91
C VAL A 121 21.85 -24.08 57.17
N ALA A 122 20.98 -23.58 56.28
CA ALA A 122 20.27 -22.33 56.48
C ALA A 122 18.94 -22.59 57.21
N ARG A 123 18.64 -21.80 58.25
CA ARG A 123 17.40 -21.83 59.03
C ARG A 123 16.71 -20.49 58.96
N LEU A 124 15.40 -20.46 58.68
CA LEU A 124 14.61 -19.23 58.72
C LEU A 124 14.46 -18.72 60.17
N LEU A 125 14.74 -17.44 60.40
CA LEU A 125 14.68 -16.86 61.74
C LEU A 125 13.23 -16.76 62.27
N PRO A 126 12.96 -17.17 63.54
CA PRO A 126 11.61 -17.09 64.12
C PRO A 126 11.02 -15.67 64.11
N ALA A 127 11.84 -14.64 64.33
CA ALA A 127 11.42 -13.25 64.30
C ALA A 127 10.98 -12.76 62.90
N PHE A 128 11.54 -13.35 61.83
CA PHE A 128 11.11 -13.11 60.46
C PHE A 128 9.81 -13.87 60.17
N ARG A 129 9.75 -15.16 60.55
CA ARG A 129 8.59 -16.05 60.40
C ARG A 129 7.29 -15.48 61.02
N LEU A 130 7.38 -14.69 62.09
CA LEU A 130 6.23 -14.02 62.73
C LEU A 130 5.78 -12.71 62.05
N ARG A 131 6.60 -12.13 61.18
CA ARG A 131 6.30 -10.90 60.41
C ARG A 131 5.93 -11.19 58.94
N PHE A 132 5.81 -12.47 58.58
CA PHE A 132 5.76 -12.96 57.22
C PHE A 132 4.35 -13.46 56.87
N ASP A 133 3.63 -12.68 56.06
CA ASP A 133 2.29 -13.01 55.54
C ASP A 133 2.40 -13.60 54.13
N GLU A 134 2.28 -14.93 54.04
CA GLU A 134 2.39 -15.68 52.78
C GLU A 134 1.40 -15.23 51.72
N ASN A 135 0.16 -14.90 52.10
CA ASN A 135 -0.91 -14.66 51.15
C ASN A 135 -0.69 -13.33 50.40
N ASN A 136 -0.16 -12.32 51.10
CA ASN A 136 0.26 -11.05 50.51
C ASN A 136 1.46 -11.21 49.56
N ILE A 137 2.44 -12.02 49.97
CA ILE A 137 3.70 -12.18 49.24
C ILE A 137 3.51 -13.07 48.00
N GLN A 138 2.73 -14.16 48.09
CA GLN A 138 2.41 -15.01 46.93
C GLN A 138 1.56 -14.28 45.88
N ALA A 139 0.79 -13.25 46.28
CA ALA A 139 0.07 -12.36 45.37
C ALA A 139 0.97 -11.27 44.73
N HIS A 140 2.21 -11.09 45.22
CA HIS A 140 3.17 -10.11 44.69
C HIS A 140 4.38 -10.75 43.99
N LEU A 141 4.73 -11.99 44.30
CA LEU A 141 5.78 -12.73 43.60
C LEU A 141 5.24 -13.39 42.32
N GLU A 142 5.95 -13.17 41.22
CA GLU A 142 5.60 -13.77 39.94
C GLU A 142 5.77 -15.29 39.97
N GLN A 143 4.66 -16.03 39.81
CA GLN A 143 4.74 -17.48 39.70
C GLN A 143 5.39 -17.87 38.37
N PRO A 144 6.38 -18.78 38.36
CA PRO A 144 7.09 -19.20 37.15
C PRO A 144 6.31 -20.24 36.32
N TYR A 145 5.22 -20.80 36.88
CA TYR A 145 4.30 -21.73 36.24
C TYR A 145 2.85 -21.48 36.66
N CYS A 146 1.90 -22.03 35.90
CA CYS A 146 0.48 -21.96 36.18
C CYS A 146 0.08 -22.81 37.41
N ILE A 147 -0.45 -22.16 38.44
CA ILE A 147 -0.92 -22.81 39.67
C ILE A 147 -2.26 -23.58 39.52
N ILE A 148 -2.95 -23.45 38.38
CA ILE A 148 -4.24 -24.11 38.11
C ILE A 148 -4.02 -25.52 37.55
N HIS A 149 -3.10 -25.66 36.59
CA HIS A 149 -2.92 -26.87 35.79
C HIS A 149 -1.58 -27.59 36.01
N CYS A 150 -0.60 -26.94 36.66
CA CYS A 150 0.67 -27.56 37.02
C CYS A 150 0.64 -28.05 38.48
N SER A 151 1.15 -29.25 38.74
CA SER A 151 1.23 -29.79 40.11
C SER A 151 2.28 -29.06 40.95
N LYS A 152 2.25 -29.22 42.27
CA LYS A 152 3.30 -28.67 43.17
C LYS A 152 4.71 -29.20 42.88
N ASN A 153 4.82 -30.32 42.15
CA ASN A 153 6.08 -30.90 41.72
C ASN A 153 6.44 -30.51 40.27
N PHE A 154 5.83 -29.46 39.71
CA PHE A 154 6.19 -28.94 38.40
C PHE A 154 7.58 -28.31 38.46
N ILE A 155 8.59 -29.10 38.07
CA ILE A 155 9.95 -28.62 37.89
C ILE A 155 9.93 -27.71 36.65
N VAL A 156 10.06 -26.41 36.87
CA VAL A 156 10.36 -25.45 35.81
C VAL A 156 11.73 -25.81 35.27
N ASN A 157 11.76 -26.51 34.15
CA ASN A 157 13.01 -26.78 33.48
C ASN A 157 13.56 -25.45 32.93
N PRO A 158 14.74 -24.96 33.38
CA PRO A 158 15.37 -23.76 32.81
C PRO A 158 15.62 -23.90 31.30
N ASP A 159 15.78 -25.15 30.85
CA ASP A 159 16.05 -25.56 29.49
C ASP A 159 14.77 -26.04 28.75
N LEU A 160 13.56 -25.67 29.20
CA LEU A 160 12.31 -26.09 28.54
C LEU A 160 12.23 -25.56 27.10
N ASP A 161 12.44 -26.45 26.14
CA ASP A 161 12.27 -26.16 24.73
C ASP A 161 10.76 -26.11 24.41
N LEU A 162 10.26 -24.92 24.09
CA LEU A 162 8.88 -24.74 23.62
C LEU A 162 8.75 -25.39 22.22
N PRO A 163 7.64 -26.09 21.94
CA PRO A 163 7.48 -26.83 20.70
C PRO A 163 7.43 -25.91 19.48
N PHE A 164 7.85 -26.45 18.35
CA PHE A 164 7.61 -25.92 17.03
C PHE A 164 6.26 -26.46 16.54
N VAL A 165 5.26 -25.59 16.44
CA VAL A 165 3.86 -25.98 16.19
C VAL A 165 3.52 -26.00 14.70
N GLN A 166 2.52 -26.81 14.35
CA GLN A 166 1.89 -26.85 13.03
C GLN A 166 0.37 -26.90 13.20
N ILE A 167 -0.25 -25.74 13.44
CA ILE A 167 -1.70 -25.59 13.72
C ILE A 167 -2.25 -24.32 13.04
N LEU A 168 -3.50 -24.37 12.55
CA LEU A 168 -4.16 -23.22 11.90
C LEU A 168 -4.22 -22.01 12.84
N PHE A 169 -3.83 -20.83 12.33
CA PHE A 169 -3.64 -19.64 13.16
C PHE A 169 -4.95 -19.13 13.78
N SER A 170 -6.06 -19.22 13.03
CA SER A 170 -7.39 -18.83 13.49
C SER A 170 -7.81 -19.60 14.75
N SER A 171 -7.87 -20.94 14.65
CA SER A 171 -8.23 -21.82 15.75
C SER A 171 -7.25 -21.70 16.92
N PHE A 172 -5.95 -21.60 16.64
CA PHE A 172 -4.95 -21.40 17.68
C PHE A 172 -5.19 -20.08 18.45
N ALA A 173 -5.38 -18.96 17.75
CA ALA A 173 -5.57 -17.65 18.38
C ALA A 173 -6.81 -17.61 19.29
N ASP A 174 -7.91 -18.23 18.87
CA ASP A 174 -9.13 -18.33 19.70
C ASP A 174 -8.92 -19.22 20.93
N ASN A 175 -8.21 -20.34 20.78
CA ASN A 175 -7.81 -21.18 21.91
C ASN A 175 -6.90 -20.43 22.89
N VAL A 176 -5.95 -19.61 22.42
CA VAL A 176 -5.10 -18.77 23.31
C VAL A 176 -5.95 -17.75 24.07
N ARG A 177 -6.91 -17.08 23.41
CA ARG A 177 -7.82 -16.13 24.08
C ARG A 177 -8.67 -16.80 25.16
N GLN A 178 -9.22 -17.98 24.87
CA GLN A 178 -9.95 -18.78 25.86
C GLN A 178 -9.04 -19.21 27.01
N LEU A 179 -7.82 -19.67 26.73
CA LEU A 179 -6.85 -20.05 27.74
C LEU A 179 -6.50 -18.88 28.66
N LEU A 180 -6.18 -17.71 28.12
CA LEU A 180 -5.91 -16.51 28.92
C LEU A 180 -7.13 -16.11 29.76
N THR A 181 -8.35 -16.25 29.24
CA THR A 181 -9.59 -15.98 30.00
C THR A 181 -9.72 -16.92 31.22
N GLN A 182 -9.34 -18.20 31.08
CA GLN A 182 -9.27 -19.15 32.21
C GLN A 182 -8.18 -18.81 33.24
N HIS A 183 -7.18 -18.01 32.86
CA HIS A 183 -6.03 -17.61 33.69
C HIS A 183 -6.05 -16.12 34.06
N ASN A 184 -7.23 -15.51 34.21
CA ASN A 184 -7.40 -14.10 34.59
C ASN A 184 -6.64 -13.09 33.69
N GLY A 185 -6.40 -13.44 32.43
CA GLY A 185 -5.76 -12.60 31.41
C GLY A 185 -4.23 -12.63 31.36
N SER A 186 -3.55 -13.43 32.19
CA SER A 186 -2.08 -13.55 32.18
C SER A 186 -1.60 -14.90 32.71
N MET A 187 -0.64 -15.54 32.04
CA MET A 187 -0.04 -16.80 32.49
C MET A 187 1.46 -16.93 32.14
N PRO A 188 2.26 -17.72 32.89
CA PRO A 188 3.66 -17.95 32.57
C PRO A 188 3.85 -18.80 31.31
N LEU A 189 4.74 -18.36 30.41
CA LEU A 189 5.02 -19.01 29.13
C LEU A 189 5.60 -20.43 29.32
N ALA A 190 6.41 -20.65 30.35
CA ALA A 190 6.98 -21.96 30.67
C ALA A 190 5.93 -23.04 30.98
N SER A 191 4.72 -22.65 31.41
CA SER A 191 3.59 -23.56 31.60
C SER A 191 2.59 -23.59 30.43
N PHE A 192 2.80 -22.77 29.39
CA PHE A 192 1.79 -22.55 28.35
C PHE A 192 1.33 -23.84 27.67
N SER A 193 2.27 -24.63 27.15
CA SER A 193 1.95 -25.89 26.46
C SER A 193 1.21 -26.87 27.36
N GLN A 194 1.57 -26.94 28.65
CA GLN A 194 0.89 -27.82 29.61
C GLN A 194 -0.57 -27.41 29.84
N CYS A 195 -0.85 -26.11 29.97
CA CYS A 195 -2.22 -25.62 30.14
C CYS A 195 -3.02 -25.71 28.83
N TYR A 196 -2.39 -25.45 27.68
CA TYR A 196 -3.03 -25.59 26.38
C TYR A 196 -3.46 -27.05 26.14
N ASN A 197 -2.54 -28.01 26.37
CA ASN A 197 -2.80 -29.45 26.23
C ASN A 197 -3.81 -30.02 27.24
N TYR A 198 -4.16 -29.26 28.28
CA TYR A 198 -5.21 -29.62 29.23
C TYR A 198 -6.61 -29.21 28.74
N SER A 199 -6.71 -28.05 28.07
CA SER A 199 -7.99 -27.48 27.61
C SER A 199 -8.31 -27.77 26.13
N PHE A 200 -7.31 -28.12 25.31
CA PHE A 200 -7.42 -28.27 23.85
C PHE A 200 -6.62 -29.47 23.33
N GLU A 201 -6.65 -29.70 22.02
CA GLU A 201 -5.81 -30.73 21.38
C GLU A 201 -4.31 -30.48 21.66
N PRO A 202 -3.51 -31.52 21.98
CA PRO A 202 -2.11 -31.33 22.33
C PRO A 202 -1.27 -30.66 21.23
N LEU A 203 -0.45 -29.69 21.63
CA LEU A 203 0.61 -29.13 20.80
C LEU A 203 1.73 -30.17 20.66
N TYR A 204 1.85 -30.74 19.46
CA TYR A 204 2.97 -31.59 19.08
C TYR A 204 4.17 -30.74 18.64
N ASP A 205 5.37 -31.32 18.71
CA ASP A 205 6.62 -30.68 18.29
C ASP A 205 7.01 -31.16 16.87
N HIS A 206 7.19 -30.22 15.95
CA HIS A 206 7.42 -30.47 14.52
C HIS A 206 8.74 -29.84 14.08
N ASN A 207 9.70 -30.62 13.58
CA ASN A 207 11.03 -30.13 13.17
C ASN A 207 11.01 -28.91 12.21
N GLU A 208 10.01 -28.85 11.32
CA GLU A 208 9.81 -27.76 10.34
C GLU A 208 8.71 -26.77 10.75
N GLY A 209 8.13 -26.93 11.95
CA GLY A 209 7.07 -26.09 12.50
C GLY A 209 7.53 -24.69 12.90
N VAL A 210 6.57 -23.84 13.24
CA VAL A 210 6.78 -22.46 13.67
C VAL A 210 7.02 -22.42 15.19
N PRO A 211 8.02 -21.69 15.73
CA PRO A 211 8.23 -21.62 17.17
C PRO A 211 7.00 -21.11 17.91
N LEU A 212 6.52 -21.82 18.94
CA LEU A 212 5.30 -21.45 19.67
C LEU A 212 5.34 -20.01 20.23
N GLU A 213 6.46 -19.57 20.79
CA GLU A 213 6.63 -18.20 21.31
C GLU A 213 6.43 -17.13 20.21
N HIS A 214 6.91 -17.41 18.99
CA HIS A 214 6.67 -16.54 17.84
C HIS A 214 5.19 -16.56 17.45
N TYR A 215 4.58 -17.74 17.36
CA TYR A 215 3.20 -17.91 16.91
C TYR A 215 2.19 -17.23 17.85
N ILE A 216 2.41 -17.30 19.17
CA ILE A 216 1.66 -16.53 20.17
C ILE A 216 1.82 -15.02 19.94
N SER A 217 3.05 -14.54 19.67
CA SER A 217 3.33 -13.12 19.46
C SER A 217 2.75 -12.53 18.15
N CYS A 218 2.27 -13.37 17.22
CA CYS A 218 1.56 -12.91 16.03
C CYS A 218 0.12 -12.45 16.33
N ILE A 219 -0.45 -12.82 17.48
CA ILE A 219 -1.84 -12.53 17.85
C ILE A 219 -1.98 -11.07 18.32
N LYS A 220 -2.74 -10.25 17.56
CA LYS A 220 -2.80 -8.77 17.67
C LYS A 220 -3.18 -8.25 19.06
N ASP A 221 -3.99 -8.99 19.81
CA ASP A 221 -4.53 -8.65 21.15
C ASP A 221 -3.75 -9.28 22.33
N ILE A 222 -2.66 -9.99 22.04
CA ILE A 222 -1.84 -10.71 23.02
C ILE A 222 -0.39 -10.23 22.93
N GLN A 223 0.29 -10.20 24.08
CA GLN A 223 1.69 -9.84 24.20
C GLN A 223 2.45 -10.84 25.08
N ILE A 224 3.74 -10.99 24.81
CA ILE A 224 4.67 -11.72 25.66
C ILE A 224 5.56 -10.70 26.36
N VAL A 225 5.42 -10.58 27.68
CA VAL A 225 6.21 -9.64 28.50
C VAL A 225 7.18 -10.42 29.38
N THR A 226 8.32 -9.83 29.73
CA THR A 226 9.28 -10.43 30.67
C THR A 226 9.19 -9.71 32.00
N GLY A 227 8.71 -10.37 33.06
CA GLY A 227 8.48 -9.74 34.35
C GLY A 227 9.73 -9.62 35.23
N GLN A 228 9.51 -9.19 36.48
CA GLN A 228 10.57 -9.04 37.49
C GLN A 228 11.09 -10.43 37.92
N GLY A 229 12.18 -10.87 37.28
CA GLY A 229 12.75 -12.21 37.47
C GLY A 229 13.04 -12.99 36.19
N VAL A 230 12.98 -12.36 35.01
CA VAL A 230 13.24 -13.01 33.71
C VAL A 230 12.14 -14.02 33.30
N ILE A 231 11.03 -14.06 34.04
CA ILE A 231 9.87 -14.91 33.72
C ILE A 231 9.10 -14.29 32.55
N LYS A 232 9.02 -15.00 31.43
CA LYS A 232 8.14 -14.63 30.32
C LYS A 232 6.69 -15.00 30.64
N LYS A 233 5.76 -14.05 30.40
CA LYS A 233 4.32 -14.21 30.59
C LYS A 233 3.59 -13.89 29.29
N VAL A 234 2.61 -14.72 28.96
CA VAL A 234 1.63 -14.46 27.89
C VAL A 234 0.44 -13.76 28.54
N GLN A 235 0.04 -12.59 28.03
CA GLN A 235 -1.07 -11.83 28.59
C GLN A 235 -1.80 -11.02 27.51
N PHE A 236 -3.02 -10.57 27.81
CA PHE A 236 -3.71 -9.61 26.95
C PHE A 236 -2.96 -8.27 26.90
N SER A 237 -3.07 -7.56 25.77
CA SER A 237 -2.44 -6.25 25.59
C SER A 237 -2.99 -5.14 26.51
N ASN A 238 -4.20 -5.34 27.08
CA ASN A 238 -4.95 -4.33 27.84
C ASN A 238 -5.11 -4.64 29.35
N THR A 239 -4.33 -5.57 29.92
CA THR A 239 -4.50 -6.01 31.32
C THR A 239 -4.29 -4.85 32.33
N PRO A 240 -5.30 -4.46 33.13
CA PRO A 240 -5.18 -3.34 34.07
C PRO A 240 -4.25 -3.65 35.25
N GLY A 241 -3.54 -2.63 35.73
CA GLY A 241 -2.71 -2.72 36.95
C GLY A 241 -1.21 -2.89 36.72
N VAL A 242 -0.79 -3.21 35.50
CA VAL A 242 0.63 -3.15 35.12
C VAL A 242 0.98 -1.69 34.79
N SER A 243 1.72 -1.02 35.67
CA SER A 243 2.45 0.18 35.25
C SER A 243 3.39 -0.21 34.12
N PHE A 244 3.40 0.53 33.01
CA PHE A 244 4.47 0.47 32.02
C PHE A 244 5.77 1.03 32.62
N MET A 245 6.35 0.27 33.56
CA MET A 245 7.80 0.16 33.62
C MET A 245 8.16 -0.61 32.36
N PRO A 246 8.80 0.00 31.36
CA PRO A 246 9.39 -0.80 30.31
C PRO A 246 10.32 -1.80 30.99
N THR A 247 10.33 -3.05 30.54
CA THR A 247 11.47 -3.91 30.89
C THR A 247 12.76 -3.17 30.51
N PRO A 248 13.93 -3.54 31.06
CA PRO A 248 15.22 -3.06 30.55
C PRO A 248 15.43 -3.34 29.03
N PHE A 249 14.49 -4.04 28.39
CA PHE A 249 14.47 -4.46 27.00
C PHE A 249 13.24 -3.97 26.20
N ASP A 250 12.30 -3.22 26.79
CA ASP A 250 11.16 -2.59 26.09
C ASP A 250 11.59 -1.25 25.49
N THR A 251 12.40 -1.35 24.43
CA THR A 251 12.99 -0.20 23.73
C THR A 251 12.01 0.59 22.87
N SER A 252 10.70 0.32 22.95
CA SER A 252 9.65 1.06 22.21
C SER A 252 9.61 2.55 22.55
N ASN A 253 9.96 2.92 23.80
CA ASN A 253 10.07 4.30 24.28
C ASN A 253 11.48 4.71 24.73
N MET A 254 12.51 3.88 24.51
CA MET A 254 13.90 4.31 24.62
C MET A 254 14.31 5.13 23.39
N HIS A 255 13.76 6.34 23.30
CA HIS A 255 14.46 7.46 22.68
C HIS A 255 15.67 7.81 23.57
N VAL A 256 16.69 6.95 23.55
CA VAL A 256 18.05 7.41 23.81
C VAL A 256 18.32 8.45 22.72
N ASP A 257 18.79 9.64 23.10
CA ASP A 257 19.24 10.68 22.16
C ASP A 257 20.54 10.25 21.45
N MET A 258 20.41 9.17 20.67
CA MET A 258 21.42 8.61 19.79
C MET A 258 21.56 9.53 18.59
N CYS A 259 22.79 10.01 18.36
CA CYS A 259 23.13 10.80 17.18
C CYS A 259 22.61 10.12 15.90
N ALA A 260 22.12 10.92 14.95
CA ALA A 260 21.51 10.44 13.70
C ALA A 260 22.39 9.43 12.93
N GLU A 261 23.72 9.54 13.04
CA GLU A 261 24.66 8.60 12.44
C GLU A 261 24.55 7.18 13.02
N VAL A 262 24.39 7.04 14.34
CA VAL A 262 24.19 5.73 14.99
C VAL A 262 22.85 5.13 14.59
N GLN A 263 21.80 5.95 14.47
CA GLN A 263 20.49 5.51 13.98
C GLN A 263 20.57 5.01 12.52
N GLN A 264 21.31 5.69 11.64
CA GLN A 264 21.54 5.23 10.27
C GLN A 264 22.32 3.90 10.23
N ARG A 265 23.37 3.75 11.05
CA ARG A 265 24.12 2.50 11.19
C ARG A 265 23.23 1.35 11.70
N LEU A 266 22.35 1.59 12.67
CA LEU A 266 21.37 0.60 13.15
C LEU A 266 20.32 0.24 12.09
N GLN A 267 19.85 1.20 11.28
CA GLN A 267 18.96 0.92 10.13
C GLN A 267 19.65 0.13 9.01
N GLN A 268 20.95 0.34 8.81
CA GLN A 268 21.75 -0.49 7.91
C GLN A 268 21.92 -1.91 8.47
N PHE A 269 22.33 -2.04 9.73
CA PHE A 269 22.48 -3.32 10.43
C PHE A 269 21.16 -4.12 10.45
N SER A 270 20.02 -3.48 10.72
CA SER A 270 18.68 -4.07 10.61
C SER A 270 18.44 -4.71 9.22
N ARG A 271 18.78 -4.01 8.13
CA ARG A 271 18.63 -4.54 6.77
C ARG A 271 19.56 -5.72 6.50
N GLU A 272 20.79 -5.66 6.99
CA GLU A 272 21.79 -6.73 6.86
C GLU A 272 21.38 -7.98 7.64
N VAL A 273 20.90 -7.84 8.88
CA VAL A 273 20.41 -8.96 9.68
C VAL A 273 19.17 -9.59 9.03
N LEU A 274 18.24 -8.79 8.50
CA LEU A 274 17.11 -9.32 7.73
C LEU A 274 17.56 -10.12 6.50
N ASP A 275 18.63 -9.68 5.82
CA ASP A 275 19.14 -10.35 4.62
C ASP A 275 19.91 -11.64 4.93
N LEU A 276 20.69 -11.63 6.03
CA LEU A 276 21.30 -12.82 6.61
C LEU A 276 20.23 -13.87 6.96
N LEU A 277 19.18 -13.47 7.69
CA LEU A 277 18.10 -14.36 8.12
C LEU A 277 17.34 -14.96 6.94
N LYS A 278 16.99 -14.15 5.92
CA LYS A 278 16.36 -14.61 4.66
C LYS A 278 17.11 -15.73 3.94
N ASN A 279 18.42 -15.86 4.15
CA ASN A 279 19.26 -16.85 3.48
C ASN A 279 19.76 -17.95 4.43
N GLN A 280 19.18 -18.07 5.63
CA GLN A 280 19.36 -19.25 6.48
C GLN A 280 18.40 -20.37 6.05
N GLY A 281 18.92 -21.59 5.90
CA GLY A 281 18.14 -22.76 5.47
C GLY A 281 17.15 -23.34 6.50
N PHE A 282 16.92 -22.67 7.64
CA PHE A 282 16.06 -23.14 8.73
C PHE A 282 14.91 -22.15 9.00
N HIS A 283 14.07 -21.89 7.99
CA HIS A 283 12.88 -21.02 8.08
C HIS A 283 13.15 -19.62 8.65
N CYS A 284 14.20 -18.97 8.14
CA CYS A 284 14.65 -17.64 8.57
C CYS A 284 15.07 -17.53 10.07
N ARG A 285 15.42 -18.66 10.70
CA ARG A 285 15.88 -18.75 12.09
C ARG A 285 17.40 -18.93 12.19
N LEU A 286 18.00 -18.41 13.26
CA LEU A 286 19.43 -18.55 13.56
C LEU A 286 19.64 -18.60 15.08
N PRO A 287 20.40 -19.55 15.66
CA PRO A 287 20.80 -19.47 17.06
C PRO A 287 21.68 -18.23 17.31
N VAL A 288 21.38 -17.45 18.35
CA VAL A 288 22.11 -16.19 18.65
C VAL A 288 23.59 -16.46 18.90
N SER A 289 23.93 -17.62 19.49
CA SER A 289 25.30 -18.11 19.66
C SER A 289 26.08 -18.31 18.35
N LYS A 290 25.38 -18.55 17.22
CA LYS A 290 25.95 -18.70 15.88
C LYS A 290 25.89 -17.41 15.05
N PHE A 291 25.35 -16.30 15.60
CA PHE A 291 25.16 -15.06 14.85
C PHE A 291 26.47 -14.51 14.27
N VAL A 292 27.52 -14.39 15.10
CA VAL A 292 28.78 -13.75 14.69
C VAL A 292 29.48 -14.53 13.57
N SER A 293 29.46 -15.86 13.64
CA SER A 293 30.04 -16.72 12.60
C SER A 293 29.21 -16.69 11.31
N ALA A 294 27.87 -16.76 11.39
CA ALA A 294 27.00 -16.68 10.22
C ALA A 294 27.09 -15.31 9.52
N TYR A 295 27.12 -14.21 10.29
CA TYR A 295 27.31 -12.86 9.75
C TYR A 295 28.66 -12.72 9.04
N HIS A 296 29.74 -13.25 9.62
CA HIS A 296 31.06 -13.26 9.00
C HIS A 296 31.09 -14.09 7.71
N GLN A 297 30.47 -15.27 7.70
CA GLN A 297 30.39 -16.13 6.52
C GLN A 297 29.60 -15.48 5.37
N TYR A 298 28.49 -14.79 5.67
CA TYR A 298 27.61 -14.20 4.66
C TYR A 298 28.14 -12.86 4.11
N PHE A 299 28.63 -11.97 4.98
CA PHE A 299 29.10 -10.62 4.58
C PHE A 299 30.63 -10.52 4.41
N SER A 300 31.39 -11.60 4.62
CA SER A 300 32.86 -11.62 4.60
C SER A 300 33.52 -10.56 5.50
N ARG A 301 32.86 -10.19 6.61
CA ARG A 301 33.33 -9.18 7.57
C ARG A 301 32.82 -9.44 8.99
N GLN A 302 33.56 -9.02 10.00
CA GLN A 302 33.16 -9.21 11.39
C GLN A 302 32.10 -8.18 11.82
N CYS A 303 31.06 -8.62 12.53
CA CYS A 303 30.14 -7.73 13.23
C CYS A 303 30.80 -7.21 14.52
N ARG A 304 31.25 -5.96 14.51
CA ARG A 304 31.81 -5.28 15.68
C ARG A 304 30.69 -4.59 16.45
N VAL A 305 30.28 -5.20 17.57
CA VAL A 305 29.16 -4.71 18.40
C VAL A 305 29.38 -3.26 18.88
N ALA A 306 30.62 -2.90 19.18
CA ALA A 306 31.02 -1.56 19.63
C ALA A 306 30.81 -0.45 18.58
N ASP A 307 30.86 -0.77 17.28
CA ASP A 307 30.71 0.21 16.18
C ASP A 307 29.28 0.79 16.12
N TYR A 308 28.34 0.16 16.84
CA TYR A 308 26.94 0.54 17.02
C TYR A 308 26.62 1.11 18.42
N GLY A 309 27.61 1.20 19.31
CA GLY A 309 27.43 1.72 20.68
C GLY A 309 27.02 0.68 21.73
N PHE A 310 27.10 -0.62 21.43
CA PHE A 310 26.70 -1.70 22.35
C PHE A 310 27.92 -2.51 22.83
N SER A 311 27.81 -3.13 24.01
CA SER A 311 28.85 -4.00 24.57
C SER A 311 28.55 -5.50 24.42
N LYS A 312 27.27 -5.88 24.33
CA LYS A 312 26.82 -7.27 24.12
C LYS A 312 26.00 -7.38 22.84
N ILE A 313 26.18 -8.48 22.12
CA ILE A 313 25.45 -8.73 20.86
C ILE A 313 23.94 -8.81 21.07
N ILE A 314 23.49 -9.35 22.20
CA ILE A 314 22.07 -9.45 22.52
C ILE A 314 21.41 -8.08 22.64
N ASP A 315 22.08 -7.12 23.29
CA ASP A 315 21.57 -5.75 23.46
C ASP A 315 21.47 -5.03 22.10
N LEU A 316 22.44 -5.25 21.20
CA LEU A 316 22.40 -4.75 19.81
C LEU A 316 21.26 -5.37 18.99
N LEU A 317 20.98 -6.66 19.14
CA LEU A 317 19.86 -7.32 18.45
C LEU A 317 18.50 -6.84 19.01
N LEU A 318 18.41 -6.61 20.32
CA LEU A 318 17.23 -6.04 20.99
C LEU A 318 17.04 -4.54 20.72
N ALA A 319 18.03 -3.86 20.14
CA ALA A 319 17.92 -2.49 19.63
C ALA A 319 17.25 -2.40 18.24
N ILE A 320 16.97 -3.53 17.57
CA ILE A 320 16.25 -3.58 16.28
C ILE A 320 14.94 -4.41 16.33
N PRO A 321 14.06 -4.20 17.34
CA PRO A 321 12.88 -5.05 17.59
C PRO A 321 11.79 -4.93 16.52
N LYS A 322 11.89 -3.93 15.63
CA LYS A 322 11.00 -3.77 14.47
C LYS A 322 11.28 -4.79 13.34
N SER A 323 12.42 -5.48 13.40
CA SER A 323 12.92 -6.36 12.33
C SER A 323 13.27 -7.76 12.82
N VAL A 324 13.86 -7.85 14.00
CA VAL A 324 14.33 -9.10 14.61
C VAL A 324 13.54 -9.37 15.88
N GLN A 325 13.16 -10.63 16.07
CA GLN A 325 12.59 -11.14 17.32
C GLN A 325 13.56 -12.16 17.91
N ILE A 326 13.77 -12.10 19.22
CA ILE A 326 14.53 -13.10 19.98
C ILE A 326 13.54 -13.98 20.72
N LEU A 327 13.75 -15.30 20.62
CA LEU A 327 12.92 -16.36 21.20
C LEU A 327 13.78 -17.22 22.13
N GLY A 328 13.15 -17.88 23.09
CA GLY A 328 13.79 -18.70 24.10
C GLY A 328 14.68 -17.89 25.06
N ASP A 329 15.39 -18.60 25.94
CA ASP A 329 16.18 -18.00 27.01
C ASP A 329 17.59 -18.61 27.14
N GLY A 330 18.41 -17.96 27.96
CA GLY A 330 19.81 -18.33 28.17
C GLY A 330 20.61 -18.49 26.87
N ASN A 331 21.32 -19.61 26.76
CA ASN A 331 22.19 -19.94 25.63
C ASN A 331 21.45 -20.59 24.44
N LYS A 332 20.18 -20.98 24.63
CA LYS A 332 19.35 -21.58 23.58
C LYS A 332 18.64 -20.56 22.69
N ARG A 333 18.81 -19.26 22.96
CA ARG A 333 18.14 -18.17 22.23
C ARG A 333 18.27 -18.28 20.72
N ILE A 334 17.12 -18.22 20.04
CA ILE A 334 17.00 -18.21 18.58
C ILE A 334 16.55 -16.80 18.17
N MET A 335 17.17 -16.24 17.15
CA MET A 335 16.68 -15.03 16.48
C MET A 335 15.93 -15.40 15.20
N THR A 336 14.80 -14.73 14.97
CA THR A 336 13.98 -14.83 13.76
C THR A 336 13.57 -13.44 13.27
N ILE A 337 12.91 -13.38 12.12
CA ILE A 337 12.30 -12.16 11.58
C ILE A 337 10.95 -11.94 12.27
N THR A 338 10.59 -10.68 12.57
CA THR A 338 9.28 -10.37 13.15
C THR A 338 8.12 -10.67 12.20
N HIS A 339 6.95 -11.01 12.75
CA HIS A 339 5.71 -11.26 11.99
C HIS A 339 5.43 -10.16 10.94
N ARG A 340 5.49 -8.89 11.38
CA ARG A 340 5.33 -7.71 10.51
C ARG A 340 6.30 -7.72 9.32
N CYS A 341 7.56 -8.13 9.53
CA CYS A 341 8.57 -8.18 8.47
C CYS A 341 8.37 -9.41 7.57
N GLN A 342 7.94 -10.56 8.10
CA GLN A 342 7.59 -11.74 7.29
C GLN A 342 6.37 -11.46 6.40
N MET A 343 5.26 -10.95 6.94
CA MET A 343 4.06 -10.62 6.16
C MET A 343 4.37 -9.59 5.08
N LYS A 344 5.14 -8.54 5.40
CA LYS A 344 5.61 -7.58 4.41
C LYS A 344 6.46 -8.24 3.31
N ARG A 345 7.25 -9.27 3.64
CA ARG A 345 8.04 -10.02 2.64
C ARG A 345 7.12 -10.81 1.72
N PHE A 346 6.21 -11.62 2.28
CA PHE A 346 5.20 -12.37 1.56
C PHE A 346 4.38 -11.48 0.61
N THR A 347 3.78 -10.38 1.13
CA THR A 347 3.04 -9.39 0.33
C THR A 347 3.85 -8.89 -0.86
N ASN A 348 5.10 -8.46 -0.65
CA ASN A 348 5.94 -7.92 -1.72
C ASN A 348 6.29 -8.99 -2.77
N ASP A 349 6.50 -10.23 -2.34
CA ASP A 349 6.88 -11.31 -3.23
C ASP A 349 5.69 -11.74 -4.11
N ILE A 350 4.47 -11.80 -3.56
CA ILE A 350 3.21 -11.97 -4.29
C ILE A 350 2.96 -10.80 -5.25
N ILE A 351 3.12 -9.54 -4.81
CA ILE A 351 2.96 -8.36 -5.67
C ILE A 351 3.93 -8.41 -6.86
N ARG A 352 5.16 -8.89 -6.67
CA ARG A 352 6.14 -9.06 -7.75
C ARG A 352 5.73 -10.15 -8.74
N ILE A 353 5.25 -11.31 -8.26
CA ILE A 353 4.71 -12.39 -9.11
C ILE A 353 3.54 -11.84 -9.95
N LEU A 354 2.54 -11.25 -9.29
CA LEU A 354 1.34 -10.73 -9.96
C LEU A 354 1.64 -9.63 -10.98
N LYS A 355 2.63 -8.76 -10.75
CA LYS A 355 3.06 -7.74 -11.74
C LYS A 355 3.59 -8.35 -13.03
N ASN A 356 4.11 -9.57 -12.99
CA ASN A 356 4.64 -10.28 -14.15
C ASN A 356 3.58 -11.14 -14.87
N LYS A 357 2.36 -11.29 -14.33
CA LYS A 357 1.26 -12.03 -14.97
C LYS A 357 0.33 -11.07 -15.75
N PRO A 358 -0.06 -11.36 -17.01
CA PRO A 358 -0.90 -10.47 -17.83
C PRO A 358 -2.20 -10.03 -17.13
N GLN A 359 -2.89 -10.96 -16.49
CA GLN A 359 -4.14 -10.73 -15.78
C GLN A 359 -3.96 -9.96 -14.44
N ARG A 360 -2.72 -9.90 -13.89
CA ARG A 360 -2.41 -9.40 -12.54
C ARG A 360 -3.18 -10.10 -11.41
N SER A 361 -3.49 -11.38 -11.64
CA SER A 361 -4.18 -12.30 -10.73
C SER A 361 -3.65 -13.73 -10.90
N MET A 362 -3.91 -14.57 -9.91
CA MET A 362 -3.61 -16.01 -9.89
C MET A 362 -4.54 -16.73 -8.92
N SER A 363 -4.58 -18.06 -8.98
CA SER A 363 -5.20 -18.85 -7.91
C SER A 363 -4.31 -18.82 -6.66
N ILE A 364 -4.91 -18.88 -5.46
CA ILE A 364 -4.18 -18.96 -4.20
C ILE A 364 -3.40 -20.28 -4.14
N SER A 365 -3.99 -21.37 -4.63
CA SER A 365 -3.35 -22.68 -4.77
C SER A 365 -2.10 -22.66 -5.67
N GLU A 366 -1.98 -21.72 -6.61
CA GLU A 366 -0.80 -21.56 -7.49
C GLU A 366 0.40 -20.88 -6.80
N ILE A 367 0.23 -20.29 -5.61
CA ILE A 367 1.26 -19.48 -4.93
C ILE A 367 2.61 -20.21 -4.79
N PRO A 368 2.69 -21.48 -4.31
CA PRO A 368 3.96 -22.18 -4.17
C PRO A 368 4.70 -22.36 -5.50
N ILE A 369 3.95 -22.73 -6.55
CA ILE A 369 4.48 -23.02 -7.89
C ILE A 369 5.04 -21.75 -8.53
N GLU A 370 4.28 -20.67 -8.50
CA GLU A 370 4.70 -19.39 -9.08
C GLU A 370 5.85 -18.74 -8.31
N TYR A 371 5.91 -18.96 -6.99
CA TYR A 371 7.04 -18.55 -6.16
C TYR A 371 8.32 -19.29 -6.58
N GLU A 372 8.26 -20.61 -6.75
CA GLU A 372 9.40 -21.41 -7.22
C GLU A 372 9.87 -20.98 -8.63
N ILE A 373 8.93 -20.71 -9.54
CA ILE A 373 9.24 -20.19 -10.88
C ILE A 373 9.92 -18.82 -10.80
N ALA A 374 9.43 -17.91 -9.97
CA ALA A 374 9.93 -16.53 -9.88
C ALA A 374 11.25 -16.39 -9.11
N TYR A 375 11.44 -17.15 -8.02
CA TYR A 375 12.59 -17.00 -7.10
C TYR A 375 13.63 -18.12 -7.19
N LYS A 376 13.35 -19.21 -7.93
CA LYS A 376 14.22 -20.40 -8.04
C LYS A 376 14.59 -21.01 -6.67
N LYS A 377 13.66 -20.93 -5.72
CA LYS A 377 13.76 -21.49 -4.37
C LYS A 377 12.42 -22.13 -3.98
N PRO A 378 12.41 -23.27 -3.26
CA PRO A 378 11.18 -23.90 -2.77
C PRO A 378 10.37 -22.94 -1.90
N PHE A 379 9.05 -23.07 -1.94
CA PHE A 379 8.15 -22.27 -1.10
C PHE A 379 7.77 -22.99 0.19
N TYR A 380 8.25 -22.48 1.33
CA TYR A 380 7.84 -22.94 2.66
C TYR A 380 7.04 -21.85 3.39
N VAL A 381 5.85 -22.20 3.90
CA VAL A 381 5.01 -21.27 4.68
C VAL A 381 5.75 -20.80 5.94
N ALA A 382 6.49 -21.70 6.60
CA ALA A 382 7.27 -21.42 7.80
C ALA A 382 8.37 -20.35 7.58
N ASP A 383 8.90 -20.17 6.37
CA ASP A 383 9.84 -19.08 6.04
C ASP A 383 9.22 -17.69 6.27
N PHE A 384 7.89 -17.63 6.28
CA PHE A 384 7.07 -16.44 6.53
C PHE A 384 6.36 -16.50 7.90
N GLY A 385 6.73 -17.41 8.79
CA GLY A 385 6.28 -17.41 10.19
C GLY A 385 4.90 -18.00 10.46
N MET A 386 4.24 -18.59 9.46
CA MET A 386 2.91 -19.20 9.60
C MET A 386 2.92 -20.70 9.28
N CYS A 387 1.90 -21.42 9.74
CA CYS A 387 1.82 -22.88 9.56
C CYS A 387 1.18 -23.27 8.22
N TYR A 388 0.11 -22.58 7.79
CA TYR A 388 -0.62 -22.88 6.55
C TYR A 388 -0.64 -21.70 5.57
N LEU A 389 -0.76 -22.01 4.27
CA LEU A 389 -0.87 -20.99 3.21
C LEU A 389 -2.11 -20.09 3.42
N GLU A 390 -3.21 -20.69 3.90
CA GLU A 390 -4.43 -19.97 4.27
C GLU A 390 -4.17 -18.89 5.33
N ASP A 391 -3.30 -19.14 6.32
CA ASP A 391 -2.94 -18.17 7.35
C ASP A 391 -2.21 -16.95 6.74
N LEU A 392 -1.25 -17.18 5.84
CA LEU A 392 -0.54 -16.11 5.11
C LEU A 392 -1.50 -15.27 4.26
N VAL A 393 -2.45 -15.93 3.60
CA VAL A 393 -3.44 -15.30 2.74
C VAL A 393 -4.46 -14.50 3.55
N ASN A 394 -4.87 -15.03 4.71
CA ASN A 394 -5.74 -14.35 5.66
C ASN A 394 -5.10 -13.06 6.20
N GLU A 395 -3.82 -13.09 6.57
CA GLU A 395 -3.11 -11.90 7.08
C GLU A 395 -2.87 -10.81 6.03
N VAL A 396 -3.01 -11.10 4.73
CA VAL A 396 -2.95 -10.09 3.66
C VAL A 396 -4.32 -9.64 3.13
N LYS A 397 -5.45 -10.11 3.70
CA LYS A 397 -6.81 -9.69 3.28
C LYS A 397 -7.04 -8.17 3.40
N ASP A 398 -6.48 -7.53 4.43
CA ASP A 398 -6.60 -6.09 4.69
C ASP A 398 -5.56 -5.23 3.92
N ASN A 399 -4.85 -5.83 2.95
CA ASN A 399 -3.80 -5.13 2.21
C ASN A 399 -4.39 -4.13 1.18
N LYS A 400 -3.72 -2.99 0.97
CA LYS A 400 -4.20 -1.94 0.05
C LYS A 400 -3.83 -2.19 -1.42
N GLU A 401 -2.87 -3.06 -1.69
CA GLU A 401 -2.38 -3.40 -3.05
C GLU A 401 -2.84 -4.79 -3.51
N LEU A 402 -3.45 -5.60 -2.65
CA LEU A 402 -3.94 -6.94 -2.95
C LEU A 402 -5.44 -7.05 -2.64
N VAL A 403 -6.15 -7.85 -3.43
CA VAL A 403 -7.54 -8.27 -3.19
C VAL A 403 -7.56 -9.78 -3.15
N VAL A 404 -8.16 -10.34 -2.09
CA VAL A 404 -8.27 -11.78 -1.85
C VAL A 404 -9.75 -12.18 -1.91
N GLU A 405 -10.13 -12.93 -2.94
CA GLU A 405 -11.45 -13.54 -3.11
C GLU A 405 -11.35 -15.01 -2.75
N ALA A 406 -11.31 -15.28 -1.44
CA ALA A 406 -11.10 -16.63 -0.89
C ALA A 406 -12.23 -17.61 -1.23
N ASP A 407 -13.44 -17.11 -1.49
CA ASP A 407 -14.59 -17.86 -2.00
C ASP A 407 -14.39 -18.39 -3.43
N LYS A 408 -13.48 -17.77 -4.20
CA LYS A 408 -13.18 -18.12 -5.59
C LYS A 408 -11.75 -18.62 -5.79
N ASP A 409 -11.01 -18.86 -4.70
CA ASP A 409 -9.58 -19.20 -4.70
C ASP A 409 -8.68 -18.17 -5.42
N ILE A 410 -9.02 -16.87 -5.44
CA ILE A 410 -8.29 -15.86 -6.24
C ILE A 410 -7.55 -14.84 -5.38
N ILE A 411 -6.31 -14.53 -5.77
CA ILE A 411 -5.56 -13.35 -5.31
C ILE A 411 -5.17 -12.48 -6.51
N LYS A 412 -5.38 -11.16 -6.40
CA LYS A 412 -5.11 -10.20 -7.49
C LYS A 412 -4.60 -8.86 -6.97
N LEU A 413 -3.92 -8.09 -7.83
CA LEU A 413 -3.56 -6.71 -7.50
C LEU A 413 -4.82 -5.84 -7.45
N TYR A 414 -4.91 -4.99 -6.42
CA TYR A 414 -5.93 -3.95 -6.35
C TYR A 414 -5.78 -3.02 -7.56
N ARG A 415 -6.82 -2.94 -8.38
CA ARG A 415 -6.98 -1.92 -9.43
C ARG A 415 -8.09 -0.99 -8.98
N LYS A 416 -7.82 0.32 -8.91
CA LYS A 416 -8.89 1.33 -8.74
C LYS A 416 -9.87 1.17 -9.91
N GLU A 417 -11.15 1.02 -9.62
CA GLU A 417 -12.18 1.07 -10.66
C GLU A 417 -12.13 2.44 -11.35
N ARG A 418 -12.09 2.42 -12.69
CA ARG A 418 -12.15 3.62 -13.52
C ARG A 418 -13.60 3.95 -13.81
N THR A 419 -13.91 5.24 -13.80
CA THR A 419 -15.18 5.78 -14.28
C THR A 419 -15.31 5.62 -15.81
N ASP A 420 -16.55 5.56 -16.30
CA ASP A 420 -16.87 5.60 -17.74
C ASP A 420 -16.13 6.73 -18.47
N LEU A 421 -15.99 7.90 -17.81
CA LEU A 421 -15.34 9.08 -18.36
C LEU A 421 -13.82 8.93 -18.47
N GLU A 422 -13.16 8.32 -17.48
CA GLU A 422 -11.73 7.96 -17.54
C GLU A 422 -11.47 6.92 -18.65
N ILE A 423 -12.39 5.97 -18.85
CA ILE A 423 -12.32 4.97 -19.93
C ILE A 423 -12.49 5.65 -21.31
N TYR A 424 -13.50 6.51 -21.48
CA TYR A 424 -13.73 7.27 -22.71
C TYR A 424 -12.54 8.19 -23.04
N ALA A 425 -12.01 8.90 -22.03
CA ALA A 425 -10.80 9.72 -22.17
C ALA A 425 -9.58 8.88 -22.58
N THR A 426 -9.46 7.63 -22.10
CA THR A 426 -8.38 6.71 -22.50
C THR A 426 -8.49 6.33 -23.97
N ARG A 427 -9.70 6.09 -24.51
CA ARG A 427 -9.92 5.85 -25.96
C ARG A 427 -9.57 7.08 -26.81
N ASN A 428 -9.82 8.29 -26.31
CA ASN A 428 -9.38 9.52 -26.99
C ASN A 428 -7.85 9.67 -26.94
N PHE A 429 -7.22 9.29 -25.83
CA PHE A 429 -5.76 9.31 -25.69
C PHE A 429 -5.07 8.28 -26.60
N GLU A 430 -5.67 7.13 -26.86
CA GLU A 430 -5.22 6.19 -27.90
C GLU A 430 -5.11 6.87 -29.28
N LYS A 431 -6.16 7.59 -29.71
CA LYS A 431 -6.15 8.36 -30.96
C LYS A 431 -5.01 9.40 -30.96
N ASP A 432 -4.78 10.09 -29.85
CA ASP A 432 -3.68 11.05 -29.70
C ASP A 432 -2.29 10.39 -29.75
N VAL A 433 -2.11 9.20 -29.17
CA VAL A 433 -0.85 8.45 -29.22
C VAL A 433 -0.51 8.10 -30.67
N ILE A 434 -1.49 7.62 -31.44
CA ILE A 434 -1.32 7.30 -32.86
C ILE A 434 -1.05 8.58 -33.68
N ASP A 435 -1.82 9.65 -33.48
CA ASP A 435 -1.65 10.94 -34.16
C ASP A 435 -0.26 11.56 -33.94
N MET A 436 0.28 11.44 -32.72
CA MET A 436 1.61 11.94 -32.38
C MET A 436 2.73 11.02 -32.91
N LEU A 437 2.61 9.70 -32.73
CA LEU A 437 3.68 8.76 -33.12
C LEU A 437 3.75 8.56 -34.65
N ARG A 438 2.65 8.70 -35.40
CA ARG A 438 2.66 8.51 -36.87
C ARG A 438 3.54 9.50 -37.63
N ILE A 439 3.90 10.64 -37.03
CA ILE A 439 4.77 11.65 -37.65
C ILE A 439 6.23 11.56 -37.18
N LEU A 440 6.58 10.58 -36.34
CA LEU A 440 7.93 10.38 -35.83
C LEU A 440 8.65 9.24 -36.56
N PRO A 441 9.99 9.30 -36.70
CA PRO A 441 10.79 8.18 -37.19
C PRO A 441 10.53 6.90 -36.40
N ASP A 442 10.53 5.77 -37.12
CA ASP A 442 10.28 4.41 -36.59
C ASP A 442 8.99 4.26 -35.78
N PHE A 443 8.05 5.20 -35.90
CA PHE A 443 6.83 5.28 -35.08
C PHE A 443 7.10 5.23 -33.57
N SER A 444 8.23 5.83 -33.15
CA SER A 444 8.79 5.65 -31.81
C SER A 444 9.24 6.95 -31.13
N ILE A 445 9.35 6.91 -29.80
CA ILE A 445 9.86 8.01 -28.98
C ILE A 445 10.50 7.48 -27.68
N PRO A 446 11.63 8.04 -27.20
CA PRO A 446 12.12 7.77 -25.86
C PRO A 446 11.05 8.11 -24.80
N PHE A 447 10.82 7.21 -23.85
CA PHE A 447 9.74 7.30 -22.85
C PHE A 447 9.77 8.64 -22.08
N GLN A 448 10.96 9.14 -21.73
CA GLN A 448 11.13 10.41 -21.04
C GLN A 448 10.71 11.63 -21.87
N LYS A 449 10.76 11.53 -23.21
CA LYS A 449 10.36 12.59 -24.15
C LYS A 449 8.86 12.56 -24.50
N PHE A 450 8.13 11.51 -24.11
CA PHE A 450 6.71 11.33 -24.47
C PHE A 450 5.84 12.52 -24.06
N ILE A 451 5.81 12.90 -22.78
CA ILE A 451 4.97 14.02 -22.29
C ILE A 451 5.43 15.38 -22.88
N PRO A 452 6.73 15.72 -22.94
CA PRO A 452 7.20 16.91 -23.63
C PRO A 452 6.76 17.00 -25.10
N SER A 453 6.91 15.92 -25.87
CA SER A 453 6.49 15.90 -27.29
C SER A 453 4.98 15.96 -27.45
N TYR A 454 4.21 15.29 -26.58
CA TYR A 454 2.75 15.41 -26.55
C TYR A 454 2.32 16.86 -26.32
N HIS A 455 2.97 17.56 -25.37
CA HIS A 455 2.68 18.96 -25.12
C HIS A 455 3.03 19.86 -26.32
N HIS A 456 4.17 19.60 -26.98
CA HIS A 456 4.57 20.33 -28.17
C HIS A 456 3.64 20.09 -29.37
N HIS A 457 3.20 18.85 -29.58
CA HIS A 457 2.35 18.45 -30.71
C HIS A 457 0.91 18.98 -30.57
N PHE A 458 0.31 18.85 -29.39
CA PHE A 458 -1.11 19.20 -29.17
C PHE A 458 -1.34 20.57 -28.52
N GLY A 459 -0.29 21.22 -27.99
CA GLY A 459 -0.38 22.53 -27.33
C GLY A 459 -0.92 22.52 -25.90
N TYR A 460 -1.15 21.35 -25.30
CA TYR A 460 -1.59 21.20 -23.90
C TYR A 460 -0.94 19.97 -23.24
N GLN A 461 -0.90 19.94 -21.91
CA GLN A 461 -0.16 18.91 -21.17
C GLN A 461 -0.95 17.59 -21.08
N CYS A 462 -0.28 16.45 -21.34
CA CYS A 462 -0.80 15.13 -21.00
C CYS A 462 -0.89 14.97 -19.47
N LYS A 463 -2.11 14.93 -18.93
CA LYS A 463 -2.38 14.73 -17.50
C LYS A 463 -2.81 13.28 -17.26
N VAL A 464 -1.86 12.45 -16.84
CA VAL A 464 -2.07 10.99 -16.63
C VAL A 464 -3.28 10.68 -15.72
N GLN A 465 -3.53 11.53 -14.71
CA GLN A 465 -4.66 11.40 -13.78
C GLN A 465 -6.04 11.50 -14.43
N THR A 466 -6.17 12.20 -15.57
CA THR A 466 -7.44 12.32 -16.32
C THR A 466 -7.93 10.99 -16.89
N TYR A 467 -7.04 9.99 -16.97
CA TYR A 467 -7.32 8.64 -17.49
C TYR A 467 -7.45 7.60 -16.37
N GLY A 468 -7.42 8.02 -15.10
CA GLY A 468 -7.49 7.16 -13.92
C GLY A 468 -6.15 6.56 -13.46
N PHE A 469 -5.03 6.98 -14.05
CA PHE A 469 -3.70 6.45 -13.73
C PHE A 469 -2.83 7.46 -12.97
N SER A 470 -1.87 6.96 -12.18
CA SER A 470 -0.91 7.79 -11.44
C SER A 470 0.45 7.93 -12.13
N ARG A 471 0.84 6.97 -12.99
CA ARG A 471 2.11 6.97 -13.73
C ARG A 471 1.88 6.69 -15.21
N LEU A 472 2.64 7.36 -16.07
CA LEU A 472 2.52 7.20 -17.53
C LEU A 472 2.70 5.74 -17.98
N ILE A 473 3.58 4.99 -17.32
CA ILE A 473 3.83 3.58 -17.66
C ILE A 473 2.58 2.72 -17.48
N ASP A 474 1.77 2.94 -16.42
CA ASP A 474 0.55 2.17 -16.20
C ASP A 474 -0.52 2.47 -17.28
N LEU A 475 -0.59 3.72 -17.74
CA LEU A 475 -1.48 4.15 -18.83
C LEU A 475 -1.05 3.59 -20.19
N LEU A 476 0.25 3.51 -20.47
CA LEU A 476 0.76 2.92 -21.71
C LEU A 476 0.73 1.39 -21.69
N GLU A 477 0.84 0.75 -20.53
CA GLU A 477 0.61 -0.70 -20.36
C GLU A 477 -0.85 -1.10 -20.62
N GLU A 478 -1.81 -0.26 -20.22
CA GLU A 478 -3.23 -0.42 -20.59
C GLU A 478 -3.43 -0.35 -22.11
N LEU A 479 -2.65 0.50 -22.80
CA LEU A 479 -2.62 0.62 -24.26
C LEU A 479 -1.59 -0.30 -24.92
N SER A 480 -1.28 -1.46 -24.32
CA SER A 480 -0.31 -2.44 -24.84
C SER A 480 -0.64 -3.03 -26.22
N TYR A 481 -1.91 -2.95 -26.66
CA TYR A 481 -2.32 -3.25 -28.02
C TYR A 481 -1.95 -2.15 -29.03
N VAL A 482 -1.81 -0.90 -28.56
CA VAL A 482 -1.45 0.28 -29.35
C VAL A 482 0.06 0.49 -29.40
N VAL A 483 0.72 0.37 -28.25
CA VAL A 483 2.15 0.63 -28.06
C VAL A 483 2.85 -0.50 -27.31
N LYS A 484 4.10 -0.76 -27.69
CA LYS A 484 5.07 -1.58 -26.95
C LYS A 484 6.10 -0.67 -26.29
N ILE A 485 6.52 -1.04 -25.08
CA ILE A 485 7.63 -0.38 -24.37
C ILE A 485 8.83 -1.32 -24.41
N ASN A 486 9.82 -0.95 -25.22
CA ASN A 486 11.07 -1.69 -25.39
C ASN A 486 12.19 -0.99 -24.61
N GLU A 487 13.32 -1.69 -24.39
CA GLU A 487 14.56 -1.07 -23.92
C GLU A 487 15.56 -1.00 -25.08
N ASP A 488 16.27 0.12 -25.21
CA ASP A 488 17.27 0.35 -26.23
C ASP A 488 18.63 -0.29 -25.86
N LYS A 489 19.65 -0.09 -26.71
CA LYS A 489 21.01 -0.62 -26.46
C LYS A 489 21.68 -0.06 -25.20
N ASN A 490 21.14 1.02 -24.63
CA ASN A 490 21.63 1.70 -23.42
C ASN A 490 20.75 1.40 -22.19
N GLY A 491 19.67 0.61 -22.34
CA GLY A 491 18.68 0.36 -21.30
C GLY A 491 17.64 1.50 -21.13
N GLU A 492 17.59 2.47 -22.03
CA GLU A 492 16.56 3.50 -22.03
C GLU A 492 15.24 2.95 -22.60
N LYS A 493 14.12 3.26 -21.94
CA LYS A 493 12.80 2.83 -22.41
C LYS A 493 12.35 3.64 -23.62
N ILE A 494 11.94 2.96 -24.68
CA ILE A 494 11.34 3.52 -25.90
C ILE A 494 9.89 3.08 -26.00
N VAL A 495 8.99 4.03 -26.25
CA VAL A 495 7.59 3.77 -26.61
C VAL A 495 7.50 3.73 -28.14
N GLN A 496 6.97 2.65 -28.70
CA GLN A 496 6.81 2.47 -30.14
C GLN A 496 5.43 1.88 -30.44
N LEU A 497 4.80 2.25 -31.57
CA LEU A 497 3.55 1.59 -31.99
C LEU A 497 3.73 0.06 -32.15
N THR A 498 2.65 -0.70 -31.98
CA THR A 498 2.62 -2.12 -32.38
C THR A 498 2.60 -2.23 -33.91
N PRO A 499 3.05 -3.35 -34.53
CA PRO A 499 3.06 -3.48 -36.00
C PRO A 499 1.69 -3.24 -36.65
N SER A 500 0.62 -3.70 -36.01
CA SER A 500 -0.77 -3.44 -36.43
C SER A 500 -1.08 -1.94 -36.46
N MET A 501 -0.70 -1.20 -35.41
CA MET A 501 -0.91 0.25 -35.36
C MET A 501 0.05 1.05 -36.25
N MET A 502 1.24 0.53 -36.59
CA MET A 502 2.10 1.12 -37.61
C MET A 502 1.40 1.12 -38.98
N ALA A 503 0.77 0.01 -39.36
CA ALA A 503 0.00 -0.08 -40.61
C ALA A 503 -1.14 0.95 -40.63
N HIS A 504 -1.88 1.07 -39.53
CA HIS A 504 -2.94 2.07 -39.37
C HIS A 504 -2.41 3.52 -39.41
N ALA A 505 -1.27 3.78 -38.77
CA ALA A 505 -0.58 5.07 -38.81
C ALA A 505 -0.15 5.47 -40.23
N ILE A 506 0.33 4.52 -41.03
CA ILE A 506 0.66 4.74 -42.44
C ILE A 506 -0.60 5.08 -43.26
N LEU A 507 -1.69 4.32 -43.10
CA LEU A 507 -2.97 4.64 -43.76
C LEU A 507 -3.40 6.10 -43.47
N LEU A 508 -3.38 6.52 -42.21
CA LEU A 508 -3.73 7.89 -41.84
C LEU A 508 -2.78 8.95 -42.43
N ASN A 509 -1.48 8.64 -42.54
CA ASN A 509 -0.51 9.52 -43.21
C ASN A 509 -0.78 9.63 -44.73
N ILE A 510 -1.13 8.53 -45.40
CA ILE A 510 -1.49 8.52 -46.83
C ILE A 510 -2.80 9.27 -47.06
N GLU A 511 -3.83 9.02 -46.24
CA GLU A 511 -5.09 9.78 -46.22
C GLU A 511 -4.82 11.29 -46.07
N GLN A 512 -3.87 11.68 -45.21
CA GLN A 512 -3.48 13.07 -45.02
C GLN A 512 -2.69 13.66 -46.21
N LEU A 513 -1.89 12.86 -46.94
CA LEU A 513 -1.26 13.29 -48.19
C LEU A 513 -2.30 13.58 -49.27
N VAL A 514 -3.25 12.66 -49.50
CA VAL A 514 -4.33 12.85 -50.48
C VAL A 514 -5.21 14.06 -50.14
N ARG A 515 -5.43 14.38 -48.85
CA ARG A 515 -6.12 15.63 -48.45
C ARG A 515 -5.32 16.91 -48.75
N LYS A 516 -4.00 16.83 -48.79
CA LYS A 516 -3.10 17.98 -48.93
C LYS A 516 -2.57 18.17 -50.35
N SER A 517 -2.66 17.16 -51.22
CA SER A 517 -2.21 17.27 -52.60
C SER A 517 -3.09 18.26 -53.37
N HIS A 518 -2.47 19.23 -54.04
CA HIS A 518 -3.16 20.22 -54.88
C HIS A 518 -3.60 19.64 -56.25
N GLY A 519 -3.96 18.36 -56.27
CA GLY A 519 -4.24 17.56 -57.45
C GLY A 519 -4.33 16.06 -57.09
N PRO A 520 -4.61 15.19 -58.09
CA PRO A 520 -4.69 13.74 -57.88
C PRO A 520 -3.34 13.16 -57.44
N LEU A 521 -3.31 12.43 -56.31
CA LEU A 521 -2.10 11.73 -55.87
C LEU A 521 -1.96 10.43 -56.66
N ARG A 522 -0.93 10.34 -57.49
CA ARG A 522 -0.59 9.13 -58.24
C ARG A 522 0.14 8.12 -57.37
N LEU A 523 -0.08 6.83 -57.63
CA LEU A 523 0.60 5.74 -56.93
C LEU A 523 2.13 5.82 -57.11
N GLN A 524 2.60 6.20 -58.31
CA GLN A 524 4.03 6.33 -58.61
C GLN A 524 4.70 7.45 -57.80
N ASP A 525 3.98 8.54 -57.53
CA ASP A 525 4.49 9.69 -56.76
C ASP A 525 4.44 9.48 -55.23
N LEU A 526 3.66 8.48 -54.77
CA LEU A 526 3.36 8.29 -53.34
C LEU A 526 4.63 8.10 -52.49
N GLN A 527 5.54 7.23 -52.90
CA GLN A 527 6.77 6.94 -52.14
C GLN A 527 7.62 8.20 -51.94
N ALA A 528 7.81 8.98 -53.01
CA ALA A 528 8.60 10.21 -52.98
C ALA A 528 7.95 11.28 -52.09
N GLN A 529 6.64 11.48 -52.20
CA GLN A 529 5.91 12.45 -51.36
C GLN A 529 5.86 12.02 -49.90
N TYR A 530 5.69 10.71 -49.62
CA TYR A 530 5.68 10.18 -48.27
C TYR A 530 7.04 10.37 -47.58
N LEU A 531 8.14 10.02 -48.26
CA LEU A 531 9.50 10.25 -47.76
C LEU A 531 9.82 11.74 -47.58
N GLN A 532 9.33 12.60 -48.46
CA GLN A 532 9.51 14.05 -48.36
C GLN A 532 8.82 14.64 -47.10
N VAL A 533 7.60 14.18 -46.79
CA VAL A 533 6.77 14.74 -45.70
C VAL A 533 7.07 14.09 -44.35
N TYR A 534 7.18 12.76 -44.29
CA TYR A 534 7.29 11.99 -43.04
C TYR A 534 8.71 11.49 -42.73
N ARG A 535 9.67 11.67 -43.64
CA ARG A 535 11.08 11.22 -43.48
C ARG A 535 11.23 9.71 -43.23
N ASN A 536 10.28 8.93 -43.70
CA ASN A 536 10.28 7.47 -43.64
C ASN A 536 9.93 6.90 -45.02
N GLU A 537 10.37 5.68 -45.33
CA GLU A 537 10.03 4.99 -46.58
C GLU A 537 8.84 4.04 -46.35
N LEU A 538 7.97 3.87 -47.36
CA LEU A 538 6.98 2.79 -47.32
C LEU A 538 7.67 1.49 -47.73
N ASN A 539 7.95 0.61 -46.78
CA ASN A 539 8.42 -0.75 -47.05
C ASN A 539 7.24 -1.74 -47.04
N PRO A 540 6.87 -2.37 -48.18
CA PRO A 540 5.81 -3.38 -48.21
C PRO A 540 6.08 -4.60 -47.33
N GLU A 541 7.35 -4.99 -47.16
CA GLU A 541 7.73 -6.19 -46.40
C GLU A 541 7.39 -6.08 -44.91
N ASP A 542 7.45 -4.85 -44.34
CA ASP A 542 7.08 -4.57 -42.94
C ASP A 542 5.61 -4.91 -42.64
N PHE A 543 4.78 -5.03 -43.68
CA PHE A 543 3.35 -5.35 -43.63
C PHE A 543 3.03 -6.74 -44.20
N GLY A 544 4.04 -7.51 -44.57
CA GLY A 544 3.87 -8.86 -45.14
C GLY A 544 3.25 -8.87 -46.55
N VAL A 545 3.36 -7.77 -47.31
CA VAL A 545 2.79 -7.63 -48.67
C VAL A 545 3.88 -7.34 -49.70
N ALA A 546 3.66 -7.77 -50.94
CA ALA A 546 4.71 -7.77 -51.98
C ALA A 546 4.92 -6.40 -52.67
N SER A 547 4.04 -5.42 -52.48
CA SER A 547 4.14 -4.10 -53.12
C SER A 547 3.36 -3.03 -52.35
N ILE A 548 3.65 -1.74 -52.62
CA ILE A 548 2.88 -0.61 -52.08
C ILE A 548 1.43 -0.65 -52.58
N GLU A 549 1.20 -1.12 -53.82
CA GLU A 549 -0.14 -1.36 -54.36
C GLU A 549 -0.90 -2.41 -53.53
N ALA A 550 -0.27 -3.55 -53.23
CA ALA A 550 -0.85 -4.59 -52.39
C ALA A 550 -1.14 -4.10 -50.96
N LEU A 551 -0.28 -3.25 -50.40
CA LEU A 551 -0.52 -2.58 -49.12
C LEU A 551 -1.78 -1.69 -49.19
N LEU A 552 -1.89 -0.86 -50.21
CA LEU A 552 -3.01 0.06 -50.39
C LEU A 552 -4.34 -0.65 -50.66
N LEU A 553 -4.33 -1.80 -51.34
CA LEU A 553 -5.52 -2.62 -51.54
C LEU A 553 -6.11 -3.17 -50.22
N THR A 554 -5.32 -3.23 -49.13
CA THR A 554 -5.85 -3.52 -47.78
C THR A 554 -6.62 -2.35 -47.15
N MET A 555 -6.56 -1.15 -47.74
CA MET A 555 -7.05 0.13 -47.20
C MET A 555 -8.26 0.70 -47.97
N THR A 556 -9.03 -0.19 -48.62
CA THR A 556 -10.21 0.13 -49.46
C THR A 556 -11.44 0.63 -48.67
N ASP A 557 -11.38 0.64 -47.35
CA ASP A 557 -12.38 1.26 -46.47
C ASP A 557 -12.30 2.80 -46.48
N LYS A 558 -11.10 3.36 -46.72
CA LYS A 558 -10.85 4.82 -46.71
C LYS A 558 -10.37 5.41 -48.04
N LEU A 559 -9.81 4.59 -48.93
CA LEU A 559 -9.24 5.03 -50.20
C LEU A 559 -9.95 4.34 -51.37
N ASP A 560 -10.33 5.13 -52.37
CA ASP A 560 -10.84 4.66 -53.66
C ASP A 560 -9.74 4.77 -54.73
N PHE A 561 -9.67 3.76 -55.61
CA PHE A 561 -8.63 3.62 -56.63
C PHE A 561 -9.19 3.93 -58.01
N HIS A 562 -8.75 5.03 -58.61
CA HIS A 562 -9.17 5.45 -59.94
C HIS A 562 -8.08 5.07 -60.95
N TYR A 563 -8.33 3.99 -61.68
CA TYR A 563 -7.43 3.48 -62.72
C TYR A 563 -7.54 4.34 -64.00
N THR A 564 -6.40 4.76 -64.54
CA THR A 564 -6.28 5.46 -65.82
C THR A 564 -5.39 4.64 -66.77
N GLU A 565 -5.31 5.03 -68.05
CA GLU A 565 -4.49 4.32 -69.05
C GLU A 565 -2.98 4.26 -68.71
N THR A 566 -2.50 5.11 -67.79
CA THR A 566 -1.06 5.23 -67.48
C THR A 566 -0.72 5.19 -65.98
N ASP A 567 -1.69 5.32 -65.08
CA ASP A 567 -1.44 5.41 -63.64
C ASP A 567 -2.68 5.09 -62.78
N ILE A 568 -2.47 4.83 -61.50
CA ILE A 568 -3.50 4.67 -60.47
C ILE A 568 -3.56 5.94 -59.63
N ILE A 569 -4.73 6.58 -59.60
CA ILE A 569 -4.98 7.78 -58.79
C ILE A 569 -5.65 7.38 -57.48
N LEU A 570 -5.06 7.82 -56.37
CA LEU A 570 -5.60 7.66 -55.02
C LEU A 570 -6.57 8.80 -54.73
N VAL A 571 -7.81 8.44 -54.38
CA VAL A 571 -8.87 9.38 -53.98
C VAL A 571 -9.36 8.98 -52.60
N ILE A 572 -9.70 9.96 -51.76
CA ILE A 572 -10.31 9.65 -50.45
C ILE A 572 -11.76 9.27 -50.68
N ARG A 573 -12.14 8.13 -50.12
CA ARG A 573 -13.51 7.67 -50.10
C ARG A 573 -14.33 8.59 -49.21
N GLU A 574 -15.26 9.35 -49.80
CA GLU A 574 -16.13 10.20 -48.99
C GLU A 574 -17.06 9.35 -48.11
N PRO A 575 -17.26 9.72 -46.82
CA PRO A 575 -18.17 9.00 -45.94
C PRO A 575 -19.59 9.01 -46.52
N ASN A 576 -20.20 7.83 -46.61
CA ASN A 576 -21.51 7.64 -47.24
C ASN A 576 -22.55 8.66 -46.70
N PRO A 577 -23.15 9.51 -47.56
CA PRO A 577 -24.15 10.49 -47.14
C PRO A 577 -25.32 9.87 -46.37
N ALA A 578 -25.69 8.62 -46.67
CA ALA A 578 -26.71 7.88 -45.93
C ALA A 578 -26.28 7.59 -44.48
N THR A 579 -25.01 7.23 -44.23
CA THR A 579 -24.47 7.01 -42.88
C THR A 579 -24.40 8.32 -42.09
N ILE A 580 -24.02 9.44 -42.74
CA ILE A 580 -24.07 10.77 -42.10
C ILE A 580 -25.52 11.14 -41.73
N GLN A 581 -26.48 10.90 -42.61
CA GLN A 581 -27.89 11.18 -42.30
C GLN A 581 -28.45 10.26 -41.21
N LEU A 582 -28.06 8.98 -41.22
CA LEU A 582 -28.38 8.03 -40.14
C LEU A 582 -27.83 8.53 -38.80
N ALA A 583 -26.57 8.99 -38.75
CA ALA A 583 -25.97 9.57 -37.55
C ALA A 583 -26.76 10.77 -37.04
N LYS A 584 -27.13 11.72 -37.91
CA LYS A 584 -27.98 12.87 -37.54
C LYS A 584 -29.32 12.43 -36.95
N ASN A 585 -30.00 11.48 -37.58
CA ASN A 585 -31.32 10.99 -37.16
C ASN A 585 -31.27 10.22 -35.83
N VAL A 586 -30.26 9.37 -35.63
CA VAL A 586 -30.03 8.65 -34.37
C VAL A 586 -29.70 9.63 -33.24
N VAL A 587 -28.78 10.57 -33.48
CA VAL A 587 -28.40 11.59 -32.48
C VAL A 587 -29.59 12.47 -32.10
N LEU A 588 -30.39 12.93 -33.08
CA LEU A 588 -31.62 13.70 -32.80
C LEU A 588 -32.63 12.88 -31.98
N THR A 589 -32.86 11.61 -32.32
CA THR A 589 -33.78 10.73 -31.58
C THR A 589 -33.37 10.56 -30.11
N LEU A 590 -32.08 10.37 -29.86
CA LEU A 590 -31.54 10.27 -28.51
C LEU A 590 -31.57 11.62 -27.77
N MET A 591 -31.28 12.75 -28.44
CA MET A 591 -31.43 14.09 -27.87
C MET A 591 -32.86 14.40 -27.41
N LEU A 592 -33.87 13.99 -28.18
CA LEU A 592 -35.28 14.11 -27.81
C LEU A 592 -35.68 13.18 -26.65
N SER A 593 -34.85 12.18 -26.36
CA SER A 593 -35.11 11.12 -25.37
C SER A 593 -34.05 11.12 -24.25
N GLN A 594 -33.72 12.31 -23.70
CA GLN A 594 -32.79 12.47 -22.56
C GLN A 594 -31.40 11.81 -22.78
N CYS A 595 -30.90 11.85 -24.01
CA CYS A 595 -29.60 11.32 -24.45
C CYS A 595 -29.44 9.78 -24.39
N GLN A 596 -30.48 8.99 -24.07
CA GLN A 596 -30.38 7.52 -24.05
C GLN A 596 -31.71 6.80 -24.30
N LEU A 597 -31.67 5.64 -24.95
CA LEU A 597 -32.81 4.74 -25.16
C LEU A 597 -32.38 3.28 -25.10
N SER A 598 -33.30 2.35 -24.78
CA SER A 598 -33.06 0.95 -25.13
C SER A 598 -32.98 0.81 -26.66
N PHE A 599 -32.16 -0.13 -27.16
CA PHE A 599 -32.01 -0.36 -28.59
C PHE A 599 -33.36 -0.68 -29.26
N TRP A 600 -34.26 -1.38 -28.56
CA TRP A 600 -35.61 -1.66 -29.07
C TRP A 600 -36.42 -0.37 -29.27
N GLN A 601 -36.42 0.55 -28.30
CA GLN A 601 -37.09 1.85 -28.43
C GLN A 601 -36.46 2.69 -29.54
N LEU A 602 -35.12 2.79 -29.59
CA LEU A 602 -34.42 3.51 -30.65
C LEU A 602 -34.81 2.97 -32.04
N LYS A 603 -34.88 1.65 -32.20
CA LYS A 603 -35.27 1.02 -33.48
C LYS A 603 -36.71 1.35 -33.86
N GLN A 604 -37.65 1.33 -32.91
CA GLN A 604 -39.04 1.73 -33.16
C GLN A 604 -39.15 3.21 -33.54
N ASP A 605 -38.53 4.10 -32.77
CA ASP A 605 -38.57 5.55 -33.04
C ASP A 605 -37.94 5.92 -34.39
N MET A 606 -36.81 5.30 -34.74
CA MET A 606 -36.17 5.48 -36.05
C MET A 606 -37.08 5.03 -37.22
N LEU A 607 -37.73 3.87 -37.07
CA LEU A 607 -38.65 3.33 -38.07
C LEU A 607 -39.93 4.17 -38.19
N VAL A 608 -40.45 4.69 -37.08
CA VAL A 608 -41.65 5.54 -37.07
C VAL A 608 -41.36 6.93 -37.65
N ARG A 609 -40.33 7.62 -37.16
CA ARG A 609 -40.01 9.02 -37.49
C ARG A 609 -39.35 9.17 -38.86
N PHE A 610 -38.32 8.37 -39.15
CA PHE A 610 -37.46 8.56 -40.32
C PHE A 610 -37.64 7.49 -41.41
N LYS A 611 -38.46 6.46 -41.18
CA LYS A 611 -38.60 5.28 -42.05
C LYS A 611 -37.27 4.56 -42.33
N GLN A 612 -36.33 4.66 -41.39
CA GLN A 612 -35.01 4.04 -41.47
C GLN A 612 -34.91 2.90 -40.45
N ASP A 613 -34.33 1.77 -40.87
CA ASP A 613 -33.95 0.72 -39.93
C ASP A 613 -32.56 0.99 -39.34
N VAL A 614 -32.34 0.52 -38.12
CA VAL A 614 -31.04 0.61 -37.44
C VAL A 614 -30.71 -0.73 -36.76
N THR A 615 -29.42 -1.07 -36.72
CA THR A 615 -28.89 -2.29 -36.10
C THR A 615 -27.86 -1.96 -35.03
N LEU A 616 -27.70 -2.85 -34.04
CA LEU A 616 -26.65 -2.71 -33.01
C LEU A 616 -25.24 -2.65 -33.61
N ASN A 617 -25.00 -3.31 -34.75
CA ASN A 617 -23.70 -3.31 -35.44
C ASN A 617 -23.38 -1.92 -36.02
N MET A 618 -24.36 -1.26 -36.62
CA MET A 618 -24.22 0.12 -37.11
C MET A 618 -23.93 1.07 -35.94
N CYS A 619 -24.66 0.95 -34.83
CA CYS A 619 -24.40 1.76 -33.62
C CYS A 619 -22.98 1.55 -33.06
N ARG A 620 -22.48 0.31 -33.04
CA ARG A 620 -21.16 -0.04 -32.47
C ARG A 620 -19.97 0.30 -33.36
N ASN A 621 -20.13 0.26 -34.69
CA ASN A 621 -19.00 0.36 -35.61
C ASN A 621 -19.04 1.63 -36.48
N GLU A 622 -20.22 1.98 -37.03
CA GLU A 622 -20.37 3.14 -37.94
C GLU A 622 -20.66 4.45 -37.18
N LEU A 623 -21.30 4.37 -36.02
CA LEU A 623 -21.76 5.53 -35.24
C LEU A 623 -20.99 5.74 -33.92
N GLN A 624 -19.89 5.02 -33.71
CA GLN A 624 -19.13 4.97 -32.45
C GLN A 624 -18.60 6.32 -31.93
N ASP A 625 -18.38 7.31 -32.80
CA ASP A 625 -17.98 8.65 -32.37
C ASP A 625 -19.16 9.46 -31.77
N TYR A 626 -20.40 9.04 -32.06
CA TYR A 626 -21.63 9.73 -31.67
C TYR A 626 -22.43 9.01 -30.58
N VAL A 627 -22.41 7.67 -30.54
CA VAL A 627 -23.16 6.84 -29.59
C VAL A 627 -22.29 5.75 -28.95
N GLU A 628 -22.60 5.44 -27.69
CA GLU A 628 -22.09 4.26 -26.99
C GLU A 628 -23.22 3.23 -26.83
N VAL A 629 -22.88 1.95 -26.97
CA VAL A 629 -23.81 0.83 -26.71
C VAL A 629 -23.33 0.09 -25.46
N ILE A 630 -24.10 0.16 -24.39
CA ILE A 630 -23.85 -0.55 -23.12
C ILE A 630 -25.00 -1.53 -22.92
N ASP A 631 -24.68 -2.82 -22.84
CA ASP A 631 -25.63 -3.93 -22.86
C ASP A 631 -26.61 -3.86 -24.05
N GLN A 632 -27.82 -3.39 -23.79
CA GLN A 632 -28.91 -3.18 -24.75
C GLN A 632 -29.42 -1.73 -24.78
N THR A 633 -28.68 -0.80 -24.17
CA THR A 633 -28.96 0.64 -24.12
C THR A 633 -28.00 1.37 -25.06
N VAL A 634 -28.54 2.27 -25.87
CA VAL A 634 -27.78 3.17 -26.73
C VAL A 634 -27.86 4.57 -26.11
N ARG A 635 -26.70 5.15 -25.78
CA ARG A 635 -26.59 6.50 -25.22
C ARG A 635 -25.71 7.38 -26.10
N LEU A 636 -25.89 8.69 -26.05
CA LEU A 636 -24.98 9.63 -26.69
C LEU A 636 -23.59 9.57 -26.03
N THR A 637 -22.53 9.75 -26.82
CA THR A 637 -21.18 9.96 -26.27
C THR A 637 -21.14 11.26 -25.46
N PRO A 638 -20.22 11.42 -24.49
CA PRO A 638 -20.06 12.66 -23.73
C PRO A 638 -20.05 13.96 -24.57
N PRO A 639 -19.32 14.08 -25.70
CA PRO A 639 -19.38 15.28 -26.55
C PRO A 639 -20.76 15.49 -27.20
N MET A 640 -21.52 14.44 -27.51
CA MET A 640 -22.89 14.58 -28.02
C MET A 640 -23.88 15.02 -26.92
N CYS A 641 -23.67 14.60 -25.67
CA CYS A 641 -24.40 15.17 -24.52
C CYS A 641 -24.08 16.66 -24.31
N PHE A 642 -22.82 17.07 -24.49
CA PHE A 642 -22.46 18.50 -24.55
C PHE A 642 -23.16 19.20 -25.74
N ALA A 643 -23.16 18.59 -26.92
CA ALA A 643 -23.81 19.12 -28.11
C ALA A 643 -25.32 19.32 -27.92
N TYR A 644 -25.99 18.46 -27.15
CA TYR A 644 -27.40 18.63 -26.78
C TYR A 644 -27.63 19.93 -25.99
N ASN A 645 -26.79 20.19 -24.98
CA ASN A 645 -26.84 21.44 -24.23
C ASN A 645 -26.55 22.66 -25.11
N VAL A 646 -25.63 22.54 -26.08
CA VAL A 646 -25.38 23.58 -27.11
C VAL A 646 -26.62 23.81 -27.98
N VAL A 647 -27.33 22.76 -28.40
CA VAL A 647 -28.58 22.88 -29.17
C VAL A 647 -29.65 23.61 -28.36
N LEU A 648 -29.88 23.22 -27.10
CA LEU A 648 -30.82 23.92 -26.22
C LEU A 648 -30.44 25.40 -26.07
N LEU A 649 -29.14 25.69 -25.87
CA LEU A 649 -28.62 27.04 -25.69
C LEU A 649 -28.85 27.92 -26.93
N LEU A 650 -28.47 27.43 -28.11
CA LEU A 650 -28.45 28.21 -29.35
C LEU A 650 -29.81 28.27 -30.06
N SER A 651 -30.75 27.36 -29.80
CA SER A 651 -32.03 27.32 -30.52
C SER A 651 -32.84 28.64 -30.45
N PRO A 652 -32.96 29.33 -29.29
CA PRO A 652 -33.60 30.65 -29.22
C PRO A 652 -32.81 31.77 -29.92
N CYS A 653 -31.52 31.59 -30.15
CA CYS A 653 -30.60 32.61 -30.69
C CYS A 653 -30.35 32.42 -32.21
N ASP A 654 -31.37 32.03 -32.96
CA ASP A 654 -31.28 31.63 -34.38
C ASP A 654 -30.14 30.61 -34.67
N GLY A 655 -29.83 29.74 -33.71
CA GLY A 655 -28.77 28.73 -33.86
C GLY A 655 -27.35 29.29 -33.86
N ARG A 656 -27.11 30.52 -33.34
CA ARG A 656 -25.80 31.18 -33.31
C ARG A 656 -25.53 31.88 -31.98
N MET A 657 -24.27 31.92 -31.56
CA MET A 657 -23.82 32.64 -30.35
C MET A 657 -22.35 33.04 -30.47
N ALA A 658 -21.95 34.20 -29.95
CA ALA A 658 -20.54 34.55 -29.86
C ALA A 658 -19.81 33.60 -28.90
N TYR A 659 -18.57 33.25 -29.21
CA TYR A 659 -17.82 32.26 -28.43
C TYR A 659 -17.50 32.76 -27.00
N ASP A 660 -17.30 34.06 -26.84
CA ASP A 660 -16.94 34.67 -25.55
C ASP A 660 -18.14 34.73 -24.59
N ASP A 661 -19.35 34.97 -25.10
CA ASP A 661 -20.60 34.96 -24.32
C ASP A 661 -21.04 33.54 -23.90
N PHE A 662 -20.62 32.53 -24.66
CA PHE A 662 -21.11 31.15 -24.54
C PHE A 662 -20.92 30.54 -23.15
N ILE A 663 -19.75 30.71 -22.52
CA ILE A 663 -19.47 30.06 -21.23
C ILE A 663 -20.39 30.62 -20.14
N ILE A 664 -20.65 31.93 -20.16
CA ILE A 664 -21.51 32.62 -19.20
C ILE A 664 -22.96 32.16 -19.38
N GLU A 665 -23.45 32.17 -20.62
CA GLU A 665 -24.84 31.82 -20.95
C GLU A 665 -25.10 30.31 -20.75
N TYR A 666 -24.11 29.45 -21.02
CA TYR A 666 -24.17 28.02 -20.72
C TYR A 666 -24.32 27.74 -19.22
N GLN A 667 -23.50 28.36 -18.36
CA GLN A 667 -23.61 28.24 -16.90
C GLN A 667 -24.95 28.74 -16.39
N ARG A 668 -25.37 29.93 -16.84
CA ARG A 668 -26.66 30.54 -16.45
C ARG A 668 -27.85 29.63 -16.75
N ARG A 669 -27.79 28.88 -17.85
CA ARG A 669 -28.92 28.09 -18.36
C ARG A 669 -28.91 26.61 -17.97
N THR A 670 -27.75 26.02 -17.70
CA THR A 670 -27.67 24.67 -17.08
C THR A 670 -27.90 24.69 -15.57
N GLY A 671 -27.88 25.88 -14.94
CA GLY A 671 -28.10 26.03 -13.50
C GLY A 671 -26.96 25.49 -12.63
N SER A 672 -25.84 25.13 -13.25
CA SER A 672 -24.68 24.56 -12.57
C SER A 672 -23.85 25.65 -11.89
N THR A 673 -23.50 25.44 -10.63
CA THR A 673 -22.48 26.21 -9.92
C THR A 673 -21.05 25.82 -10.34
N HIS A 674 -20.90 24.72 -11.09
CA HIS A 674 -19.63 24.27 -11.63
C HIS A 674 -19.33 24.99 -12.95
N LEU A 675 -18.12 25.51 -13.11
CA LEU A 675 -17.65 26.02 -14.40
C LEU A 675 -17.66 24.88 -15.45
N LEU A 676 -17.98 25.22 -16.69
CA LEU A 676 -17.89 24.30 -17.82
C LEU A 676 -16.42 23.94 -18.09
N TYR A 677 -16.00 22.71 -17.79
CA TYR A 677 -14.68 22.21 -18.15
C TYR A 677 -14.77 21.14 -19.27
N PRO A 678 -13.88 21.19 -20.29
CA PRO A 678 -13.80 20.15 -21.32
C PRO A 678 -13.58 18.73 -20.76
N THR A 679 -12.91 18.64 -19.61
CA THR A 679 -12.59 17.39 -18.93
C THR A 679 -13.82 16.63 -18.48
N ASP A 680 -14.91 17.34 -18.18
CA ASP A 680 -16.20 16.77 -17.78
C ASP A 680 -16.85 15.95 -18.91
N TYR A 681 -16.35 16.12 -20.15
CA TYR A 681 -16.73 15.39 -21.35
C TYR A 681 -15.59 14.54 -21.94
N GLY A 682 -14.49 14.37 -21.21
CA GLY A 682 -13.35 13.54 -21.65
C GLY A 682 -12.43 14.21 -22.67
N PHE A 683 -12.46 15.55 -22.77
CA PHE A 683 -11.60 16.33 -23.67
C PHE A 683 -10.65 17.26 -22.87
N PRO A 684 -9.47 17.58 -23.41
CA PRO A 684 -8.50 18.43 -22.72
C PRO A 684 -8.72 19.93 -22.93
N THR A 685 -9.39 20.33 -24.03
CA THR A 685 -9.60 21.74 -24.40
C THR A 685 -10.95 21.95 -25.09
N MET A 686 -11.54 23.15 -24.97
CA MET A 686 -12.82 23.48 -25.61
C MET A 686 -12.81 23.35 -27.14
N PRO A 687 -11.74 23.72 -27.89
CA PRO A 687 -11.69 23.49 -29.34
C PRO A 687 -11.84 22.02 -29.71
N ARG A 688 -11.10 21.11 -29.06
CA ARG A 688 -11.20 19.66 -29.34
C ARG A 688 -12.56 19.07 -28.98
N LEU A 689 -13.20 19.58 -27.93
CA LEU A 689 -14.58 19.22 -27.59
C LEU A 689 -15.55 19.64 -28.72
N PHE A 690 -15.41 20.86 -29.26
CA PHE A 690 -16.24 21.31 -30.39
C PHE A 690 -15.92 20.60 -31.72
N ASP A 691 -14.68 20.16 -31.92
CA ASP A 691 -14.32 19.33 -33.08
C ASP A 691 -15.04 17.97 -33.05
N ALA A 692 -15.21 17.40 -31.85
CA ALA A 692 -16.04 16.20 -31.66
C ALA A 692 -17.54 16.46 -31.85
N THR A 693 -18.03 17.71 -31.87
CA THR A 693 -19.46 18.03 -32.05
C THR A 693 -19.87 18.45 -33.46
N GLN A 694 -18.98 18.44 -34.46
CA GLN A 694 -19.21 19.05 -35.79
C GLN A 694 -20.49 18.57 -36.54
N LEU A 695 -20.98 17.36 -36.24
CA LEU A 695 -22.28 16.86 -36.72
C LEU A 695 -23.45 17.79 -36.34
N VAL A 696 -23.40 18.37 -35.15
CA VAL A 696 -24.47 19.14 -34.50
C VAL A 696 -24.13 20.63 -34.41
N ALA A 697 -22.91 20.97 -33.98
CA ALA A 697 -22.47 22.34 -33.73
C ALA A 697 -20.97 22.51 -34.03
N GLN A 698 -20.60 23.67 -34.58
CA GLN A 698 -19.23 23.97 -35.00
C GLN A 698 -18.85 25.40 -34.59
N VAL A 699 -17.56 25.63 -34.33
CA VAL A 699 -17.01 26.98 -34.14
C VAL A 699 -16.51 27.51 -35.48
N ARG A 700 -16.96 28.70 -35.88
CA ARG A 700 -16.47 29.42 -37.08
C ARG A 700 -15.82 30.74 -36.71
N GLY A 701 -14.95 31.22 -37.58
CA GLY A 701 -14.23 32.50 -37.42
C GLY A 701 -12.77 32.33 -36.99
N ARG A 702 -12.07 33.46 -36.80
CA ARG A 702 -10.63 33.49 -36.49
C ARG A 702 -10.35 34.43 -35.32
N ARG A 703 -9.36 34.07 -34.50
CA ARG A 703 -8.90 34.84 -33.32
C ARG A 703 -10.07 35.24 -32.41
N ASN A 704 -10.35 36.54 -32.29
CA ASN A 704 -11.32 37.12 -31.35
C ASN A 704 -12.76 37.19 -31.93
N PHE A 705 -12.97 36.76 -33.18
CA PHE A 705 -14.28 36.76 -33.84
C PHE A 705 -14.74 35.33 -34.07
N LYS A 706 -14.82 34.54 -32.98
CA LYS A 706 -15.34 33.17 -33.01
C LYS A 706 -16.84 33.17 -32.70
N ILE A 707 -17.59 32.40 -33.46
CA ILE A 707 -19.04 32.23 -33.33
C ILE A 707 -19.34 30.73 -33.33
N ILE A 708 -20.12 30.27 -32.36
CA ILE A 708 -20.63 28.90 -32.31
C ILE A 708 -21.93 28.88 -33.12
N ILE A 709 -22.04 27.94 -34.04
CA ILE A 709 -23.15 27.85 -35.00
C ILE A 709 -23.64 26.41 -35.07
N LEU A 710 -24.94 26.20 -34.92
CA LEU A 710 -25.57 24.90 -35.18
C LEU A 710 -25.41 24.52 -36.64
N ASN A 711 -25.05 23.26 -36.90
CA ASN A 711 -24.89 22.73 -38.26
C ASN A 711 -26.19 22.99 -39.06
N PRO A 712 -26.15 23.71 -40.20
CA PRO A 712 -27.36 24.13 -40.91
C PRO A 712 -28.26 22.97 -41.34
N GLU A 713 -27.69 21.80 -41.61
CA GLU A 713 -28.44 20.61 -42.01
C GLU A 713 -29.11 19.96 -40.80
N PHE A 714 -28.36 19.77 -39.70
CA PHE A 714 -28.93 19.30 -38.43
C PHE A 714 -30.04 20.24 -37.92
N ARG A 715 -29.85 21.56 -38.08
CA ARG A 715 -30.86 22.59 -37.73
C ARG A 715 -32.08 22.61 -38.68
N ARG A 716 -32.01 22.03 -39.88
CA ARG A 716 -33.21 21.78 -40.69
C ARG A 716 -33.98 20.62 -40.08
N THR A 717 -33.34 19.46 -39.91
CA THR A 717 -33.96 18.27 -39.30
C THR A 717 -34.55 18.57 -37.92
N LEU A 718 -33.87 19.37 -37.09
CA LEU A 718 -34.37 19.80 -35.77
C LEU A 718 -35.60 20.74 -35.83
N ARG A 719 -35.89 21.38 -36.96
CA ARG A 719 -37.09 22.24 -37.12
C ARG A 719 -38.31 21.48 -37.64
N ASP A 720 -38.10 20.26 -38.14
CA ASP A 720 -39.16 19.40 -38.67
C ASP A 720 -39.83 18.55 -37.55
N TYR A 721 -39.34 18.65 -36.30
CA TYR A 721 -39.78 17.91 -35.10
C TYR A 721 -39.78 18.80 -33.84
#